data_AF-A0A8T0UTP2-F1
#
_entry.id   AF-A0A8T0UTP2-F1
#
_cell.length_a   1.000
_cell.length_b   1.000
_cell.length_c   1.000
_cell.angle_alpha   90.00
_cell.angle_beta   90.00
_cell.angle_gamma   90.00
#
_symmetry.space_group_name_H-M   'P 1'
#
loop_
_entity.id
_entity.type
_entity.pdbx_description
1 polymer ?
#
loop_
_entity_poly.entity_id
_entity_poly.type
_entity_poly.pdbx_seq_one_letter_code
_entity_poly.pdbx_strand_id
1 'polypeptide(L)'
;MASPGGAALQRHAAVAVLRAAAAAGDLSKGKALHARIITAANFDVVLHNNLISFYAKCGQVGVARKVFDAMPFRNAVSGNLLMSGYASSGRHKDSLALLRVVDFGLNEYVLSAAVAACTHIRSYDMGRQCHAYAVKAGLAEQAYVCNAVLHMYCQCAHMEDAVKVFQNVSGFDEFAFNSMMNGFLDRGQLDGSVRIVKAMVGEVEKWDHVSYVAVLGHCASMKDLVLGGQVHAQTFKRRLELNVFVGSALVDMYGKCDRAHDAQCAFDVLPEKNVVSWTAVMTAYTRNELYEDALQLFLDMEMEEVKPNEFTYAVAVHSCAGLAALRNGNALSACALKTGHWVHLVVGNALMNMYSKSGSIEDAWRVFVSMPLCDVVSWNLIITGYAHHGLAREAMETFHSMLSAGEVPSYVTFIGVLSACAQLGLVDEGFYYLNIMMKEVGVTPGKEHYTCMVGLLCRAGRLDEAERFIVNNCIGTDVVAWRSLLSSCQVYRNYGLGHRVAEQILQLKPNDIGTYVLLSNMYAKANRWDGVVKVRKQMRERGVRKEPGVSWIQVGSDVHVFASEDKVHPQMDQITVKLEELIDQIKAIGYVPNFAVVLHDIEDEQKEEHLMYHSEKLALAFGLIHTPKGATIRIMKNLRICDDCHVAIKLISVVTGRKIVVRDAVRFHCIDGGVCSCDDYW
;
A
#
# COMPACT_ATOMS: atom_id res chain seq x y z
N MET A 1 -20.58 -60.57 -42.35
CA MET A 1 -21.51 -60.05 -41.32
C MET A 1 -20.89 -60.29 -39.95
N ALA A 2 -20.28 -59.28 -39.35
CA ALA A 2 -19.75 -59.37 -37.98
C ALA A 2 -20.93 -59.31 -36.99
N SER A 3 -20.91 -60.17 -35.98
CA SER A 3 -21.97 -60.19 -34.97
C SER A 3 -22.03 -58.85 -34.21
N PRO A 4 -23.22 -58.38 -33.80
CA PRO A 4 -23.38 -57.12 -33.06
C PRO A 4 -22.52 -57.05 -31.78
N GLY A 5 -22.23 -58.20 -31.16
CA GLY A 5 -21.40 -58.29 -29.95
C GLY A 5 -19.90 -58.04 -30.19
N GLY A 6 -19.36 -58.33 -31.38
CA GLY A 6 -17.93 -58.14 -31.68
C GLY A 6 -17.54 -56.67 -31.90
N ALA A 7 -18.43 -55.88 -32.51
CA ALA A 7 -18.20 -54.45 -32.77
C ALA A 7 -18.27 -53.61 -31.49
N ALA A 8 -19.16 -53.98 -30.55
CA ALA A 8 -19.25 -53.33 -29.24
C ALA A 8 -17.97 -53.55 -28.40
N LEU A 9 -17.45 -54.78 -28.39
CA LEU A 9 -16.23 -55.12 -27.65
C LEU A 9 -15.00 -54.36 -28.17
N GLN A 10 -14.86 -54.24 -29.49
CA GLN A 10 -13.79 -53.45 -30.12
C GLN A 10 -13.89 -51.95 -29.82
N ARG A 11 -15.10 -51.39 -29.79
CA ARG A 11 -15.34 -50.00 -29.40
C ARG A 11 -14.94 -49.73 -27.95
N HIS A 12 -15.32 -50.60 -27.02
CA HIS A 12 -14.95 -50.46 -25.60
C HIS A 12 -13.43 -50.49 -25.40
N ALA A 13 -12.74 -51.39 -26.08
CA ALA A 13 -11.27 -51.46 -26.05
C ALA A 13 -10.62 -50.18 -26.61
N ALA A 14 -11.10 -49.66 -27.74
CA ALA A 14 -10.56 -48.42 -28.33
C ALA A 14 -10.76 -47.20 -27.42
N VAL A 15 -11.94 -47.06 -26.79
CA VAL A 15 -12.21 -45.97 -25.83
C VAL A 15 -11.30 -46.08 -24.61
N ALA A 16 -11.10 -47.28 -24.06
CA ALA A 16 -10.21 -47.49 -22.91
C ALA A 16 -8.76 -47.09 -23.23
N VAL A 17 -8.27 -47.47 -24.42
CA VAL A 17 -6.91 -47.12 -24.85
C VAL A 17 -6.77 -45.61 -25.11
N LEU A 18 -7.77 -44.95 -25.71
CA LEU A 18 -7.74 -43.48 -25.89
C LEU A 18 -7.71 -42.75 -24.54
N ARG A 19 -8.48 -43.19 -23.56
CA ARG A 19 -8.47 -42.60 -22.21
C ARG A 19 -7.14 -42.80 -21.50
N ALA A 20 -6.56 -44.00 -21.60
CA ALA A 20 -5.24 -44.29 -21.03
C ALA A 20 -4.14 -43.45 -21.71
N ALA A 21 -4.17 -43.34 -23.04
CA ALA A 21 -3.23 -42.51 -23.78
C ALA A 21 -3.38 -41.02 -23.44
N ALA A 22 -4.61 -40.54 -23.26
CA ALA A 22 -4.88 -39.15 -22.85
C ALA A 22 -4.38 -38.85 -21.44
N ALA A 23 -4.51 -39.80 -20.50
CA ALA A 23 -3.99 -39.66 -19.15
C ALA A 23 -2.45 -39.70 -19.11
N ALA A 24 -1.83 -40.51 -19.95
CA ALA A 24 -0.38 -40.62 -20.06
C ALA A 24 0.28 -39.55 -20.96
N GLY A 25 -0.51 -38.72 -21.66
CA GLY A 25 0.02 -37.80 -22.68
C GLY A 25 0.66 -38.50 -23.89
N ASP A 26 0.41 -39.79 -24.10
CA ASP A 26 1.07 -40.61 -25.12
C ASP A 26 0.48 -40.37 -26.52
N LEU A 27 0.99 -39.32 -27.16
CA LEU A 27 0.53 -38.87 -28.47
C LEU A 27 0.74 -39.95 -29.56
N SER A 28 1.76 -40.80 -29.40
CA SER A 28 2.15 -41.82 -30.38
C SER A 28 1.10 -42.93 -30.47
N LYS A 29 0.71 -43.50 -29.32
CA LYS A 29 -0.28 -44.57 -29.24
C LYS A 29 -1.67 -44.09 -29.64
N GLY A 30 -2.06 -42.89 -29.22
CA GLY A 30 -3.37 -42.36 -29.60
C GLY A 30 -3.46 -41.99 -31.09
N LYS A 31 -2.38 -41.49 -31.72
CA LYS A 31 -2.34 -41.30 -33.18
C LYS A 31 -2.40 -42.62 -33.95
N ALA A 32 -1.67 -43.64 -33.50
CA ALA A 32 -1.70 -44.97 -34.12
C ALA A 32 -3.10 -45.59 -34.04
N LEU A 33 -3.78 -45.44 -32.90
CA LEU A 33 -5.16 -45.88 -32.73
C LEU A 33 -6.14 -45.06 -33.58
N HIS A 34 -5.97 -43.73 -33.65
CA HIS A 34 -6.79 -42.88 -34.51
C HIS A 34 -6.66 -43.27 -35.99
N ALA A 35 -5.44 -43.54 -36.48
CA ALA A 35 -5.21 -44.03 -37.84
C ALA A 35 -5.93 -45.36 -38.11
N ARG A 36 -5.92 -46.29 -37.14
CA ARG A 36 -6.65 -47.56 -37.24
C ARG A 36 -8.17 -47.38 -37.23
N ILE A 37 -8.69 -46.39 -36.50
CA ILE A 37 -10.13 -46.06 -36.49
C ILE A 37 -10.53 -45.48 -37.86
N ILE A 38 -9.69 -44.61 -38.44
CA ILE A 38 -9.92 -44.06 -39.79
C ILE A 38 -9.97 -45.17 -40.84
N THR A 39 -9.01 -46.10 -40.83
CA THR A 39 -8.96 -47.18 -41.84
C THR A 39 -10.09 -48.19 -41.68
N ALA A 40 -10.63 -48.36 -40.47
CA ALA A 40 -11.79 -49.22 -40.22
C ALA A 40 -13.14 -48.57 -40.59
N ALA A 41 -13.16 -47.27 -40.96
CA ALA A 41 -14.36 -46.48 -41.25
C ALA A 41 -15.45 -46.56 -40.17
N ASN A 42 -15.09 -46.90 -38.94
CA ASN A 42 -16.03 -47.14 -37.84
C ASN A 42 -16.03 -45.94 -36.91
N PHE A 43 -16.81 -44.93 -37.30
CA PHE A 43 -16.93 -43.69 -36.56
C PHE A 43 -18.32 -43.57 -35.95
N ASP A 44 -18.36 -43.51 -34.62
CA ASP A 44 -19.52 -43.07 -33.89
C ASP A 44 -19.20 -41.78 -33.10
N VAL A 45 -20.25 -41.13 -32.59
CA VAL A 45 -20.11 -39.88 -31.82
C VAL A 45 -19.21 -40.07 -30.59
N VAL A 46 -19.20 -41.28 -30.01
CA VAL A 46 -18.45 -41.58 -28.79
C VAL A 46 -16.94 -41.69 -29.07
N LEU A 47 -16.52 -42.33 -30.16
CA LEU A 47 -15.12 -42.38 -30.56
C LEU A 47 -14.60 -40.98 -30.93
N HIS A 48 -15.38 -40.18 -31.68
CA HIS A 48 -15.00 -38.80 -31.96
C HIS A 48 -14.82 -37.97 -30.69
N ASN A 49 -15.75 -38.06 -29.72
CA ASN A 49 -15.63 -37.35 -28.45
C ASN A 49 -14.37 -37.76 -27.67
N ASN A 50 -14.05 -39.05 -27.61
CA ASN A 50 -12.82 -39.50 -26.94
C ASN A 50 -11.55 -39.07 -27.70
N LEU A 51 -11.58 -38.99 -29.04
CA LEU A 51 -10.48 -38.45 -29.84
C LEU A 51 -10.28 -36.95 -29.62
N ILE A 52 -11.36 -36.16 -29.58
CA ILE A 52 -11.31 -34.72 -29.26
C ILE A 52 -10.68 -34.54 -27.87
N SER A 53 -11.17 -35.29 -26.86
CA SER A 53 -10.63 -35.22 -25.49
C SER A 53 -9.16 -35.62 -25.42
N PHE A 54 -8.77 -36.69 -26.13
CA PHE A 54 -7.37 -37.13 -26.21
C PHE A 54 -6.47 -36.05 -26.80
N TYR A 55 -6.79 -35.53 -27.98
CA TYR A 55 -5.96 -34.51 -28.63
C TYR A 55 -5.92 -33.20 -27.83
N ALA A 56 -7.04 -32.80 -27.22
CA ALA A 56 -7.09 -31.64 -26.34
C ALA A 56 -6.16 -31.80 -25.11
N LYS A 57 -6.22 -32.95 -24.43
CA LYS A 57 -5.36 -33.25 -23.27
C LYS A 57 -3.88 -33.35 -23.62
N CYS A 58 -3.55 -33.78 -24.83
CA CYS A 58 -2.17 -33.80 -25.33
C CYS A 58 -1.70 -32.46 -25.93
N GLY A 59 -2.45 -31.36 -25.73
CA GLY A 59 -2.09 -30.02 -26.24
C GLY A 59 -2.23 -29.83 -27.75
N GLN A 60 -2.80 -30.80 -28.47
CA GLN A 60 -2.97 -30.79 -29.93
C GLN A 60 -4.37 -30.30 -30.32
N VAL A 61 -4.76 -29.12 -29.82
CA VAL A 61 -6.13 -28.60 -30.00
C VAL A 61 -6.47 -28.32 -31.47
N GLY A 62 -5.49 -28.00 -32.32
CA GLY A 62 -5.70 -27.88 -33.76
C GLY A 62 -6.12 -29.19 -34.42
N VAL A 63 -5.61 -30.34 -33.94
CA VAL A 63 -6.04 -31.67 -34.42
C VAL A 63 -7.39 -32.03 -33.83
N ALA A 64 -7.62 -31.72 -32.55
CA ALA A 64 -8.93 -31.89 -31.92
C ALA A 64 -10.03 -31.13 -32.70
N ARG A 65 -9.73 -29.91 -33.15
CA ARG A 65 -10.62 -29.12 -34.01
C ARG A 65 -10.92 -29.80 -35.35
N LYS A 66 -9.91 -30.35 -36.02
CA LYS A 66 -10.11 -31.11 -37.27
C LYS A 66 -11.00 -32.34 -37.07
N VAL A 67 -10.81 -33.07 -35.96
CA VAL A 67 -11.66 -34.21 -35.61
C VAL A 67 -13.10 -33.76 -35.36
N PHE A 68 -13.29 -32.64 -34.67
CA PHE A 68 -14.62 -32.04 -34.44
C PHE A 68 -15.29 -31.56 -35.73
N ASP A 69 -14.56 -30.90 -36.62
CA ASP A 69 -15.08 -30.42 -37.90
C ASP A 69 -15.50 -31.59 -38.81
N ALA A 70 -14.80 -32.74 -38.73
CA ALA A 70 -15.10 -33.95 -39.49
C ALA A 70 -16.30 -34.77 -38.96
N MET A 71 -16.86 -34.43 -37.79
CA MET A 71 -18.00 -35.16 -37.22
C MET A 71 -19.28 -34.97 -38.06
N PRO A 72 -19.97 -36.06 -38.46
CA PRO A 72 -21.24 -35.96 -39.19
C PRO A 72 -22.39 -35.41 -38.34
N PHE A 73 -22.38 -35.74 -37.04
CA PHE A 73 -23.37 -35.28 -36.07
C PHE A 73 -22.65 -34.78 -34.82
N ARG A 74 -22.82 -33.50 -34.51
CA ARG A 74 -22.23 -32.86 -33.33
C ARG A 74 -23.27 -32.71 -32.23
N ASN A 75 -22.81 -32.74 -30.99
CA ASN A 75 -23.67 -32.53 -29.82
C ASN A 75 -22.96 -31.71 -28.74
N ALA A 76 -23.70 -31.32 -27.70
CA ALA A 76 -23.17 -30.48 -26.62
C ALA A 76 -21.91 -31.06 -25.96
N VAL A 77 -21.79 -32.39 -25.89
CA VAL A 77 -20.59 -33.07 -25.36
C VAL A 77 -19.37 -32.82 -26.25
N SER A 78 -19.52 -32.97 -27.57
CA SER A 78 -18.44 -32.69 -28.53
C SER A 78 -17.97 -31.24 -28.47
N GLY A 79 -18.90 -30.28 -28.35
CA GLY A 79 -18.61 -28.85 -28.22
C GLY A 79 -17.92 -28.52 -26.91
N ASN A 80 -18.45 -29.01 -25.78
CA ASN A 80 -17.87 -28.77 -24.45
C ASN A 80 -16.44 -29.34 -24.33
N LEU A 81 -16.17 -30.53 -24.88
CA LEU A 81 -14.84 -31.12 -24.88
C LEU A 81 -13.82 -30.26 -25.64
N LEU A 82 -14.22 -29.71 -26.78
CA LEU A 82 -13.35 -28.83 -27.56
C LEU A 82 -13.17 -27.46 -26.89
N MET A 83 -14.24 -26.87 -26.31
CA MET A 83 -14.17 -25.63 -25.54
C MET A 83 -13.26 -25.75 -24.32
N SER A 84 -13.37 -26.86 -23.58
CA SER A 84 -12.47 -27.18 -22.47
C SER A 84 -11.02 -27.33 -22.94
N GLY A 85 -10.80 -27.97 -24.10
CA GLY A 85 -9.48 -28.06 -24.72
C GLY A 85 -8.89 -26.70 -25.14
N TYR A 86 -9.71 -25.80 -25.68
CA TYR A 86 -9.30 -24.43 -25.94
C TYR A 86 -8.97 -23.67 -24.65
N ALA A 87 -9.78 -23.84 -23.60
CA ALA A 87 -9.58 -23.20 -22.30
C ALA A 87 -8.27 -23.64 -21.64
N SER A 88 -7.98 -24.95 -21.61
CA SER A 88 -6.72 -25.48 -21.05
C SER A 88 -5.48 -25.05 -21.84
N SER A 89 -5.65 -24.64 -23.10
CA SER A 89 -4.57 -24.13 -23.95
C SER A 89 -4.53 -22.59 -24.01
N GLY A 90 -5.28 -21.88 -23.17
CA GLY A 90 -5.35 -20.41 -23.13
C GLY A 90 -6.04 -19.75 -24.33
N ARG A 91 -6.63 -20.53 -25.24
CA ARG A 91 -7.28 -20.07 -26.48
C ARG A 91 -8.76 -19.71 -26.25
N HIS A 92 -9.03 -18.87 -25.26
CA HIS A 92 -10.40 -18.53 -24.83
C HIS A 92 -11.25 -17.86 -25.93
N LYS A 93 -10.64 -17.05 -26.82
CA LYS A 93 -11.35 -16.44 -27.96
C LYS A 93 -11.85 -17.47 -28.97
N ASP A 94 -11.05 -18.51 -29.24
CA ASP A 94 -11.46 -19.59 -30.15
C ASP A 94 -12.55 -20.47 -29.52
N SER A 95 -12.50 -20.65 -28.20
CA SER A 95 -13.59 -21.30 -27.44
C SER A 95 -14.91 -20.57 -27.65
N LEU A 96 -14.93 -19.24 -27.53
CA LEU A 96 -16.12 -18.42 -27.77
C LEU A 96 -16.56 -18.39 -29.24
N ALA A 97 -15.63 -18.47 -30.19
CA ALA A 97 -15.95 -18.54 -31.61
C ALA A 97 -16.76 -19.79 -31.97
N LEU A 98 -16.61 -20.89 -31.22
CA LEU A 98 -17.43 -22.10 -31.42
C LEU A 98 -18.92 -21.87 -31.21
N LEU A 99 -19.30 -20.90 -30.37
CA LEU A 99 -20.71 -20.57 -30.12
C LEU A 99 -21.42 -20.04 -31.37
N ARG A 100 -20.66 -19.55 -32.36
CA ARG A 100 -21.21 -19.09 -33.65
C ARG A 100 -21.54 -20.25 -34.60
N VAL A 101 -21.04 -21.45 -34.33
CA VAL A 101 -21.17 -22.64 -35.18
C VAL A 101 -22.24 -23.57 -34.61
N VAL A 102 -23.46 -23.05 -34.36
CA VAL A 102 -24.59 -23.55 -33.50
C VAL A 102 -25.13 -24.97 -33.80
N ASP A 103 -24.39 -25.82 -34.49
CA ASP A 103 -24.78 -27.14 -34.99
C ASP A 103 -24.72 -28.27 -33.93
N PHE A 104 -24.50 -27.94 -32.66
CA PHE A 104 -24.30 -28.93 -31.59
C PHE A 104 -25.16 -28.73 -30.34
N GLY A 105 -25.97 -27.66 -30.28
CA GLY A 105 -26.86 -27.34 -29.16
C GLY A 105 -26.14 -26.74 -27.94
N LEU A 106 -26.72 -25.67 -27.38
CA LEU A 106 -26.21 -24.99 -26.18
C LEU A 106 -26.99 -25.49 -24.95
N ASN A 107 -26.32 -26.21 -24.05
CA ASN A 107 -26.84 -26.65 -22.75
C ASN A 107 -26.09 -25.98 -21.59
N GLU A 108 -26.43 -26.30 -20.33
CA GLU A 108 -25.82 -25.65 -19.17
C GLU A 108 -24.28 -25.75 -19.13
N TYR A 109 -23.70 -26.87 -19.56
CA TYR A 109 -22.26 -27.09 -19.54
C TYR A 109 -21.51 -26.26 -20.58
N VAL A 110 -22.01 -26.22 -21.82
CA VAL A 110 -21.43 -25.42 -22.90
C VAL A 110 -21.51 -23.93 -22.55
N LEU A 111 -22.63 -23.50 -21.98
CA LEU A 111 -22.84 -22.10 -21.61
C LEU A 111 -21.99 -21.70 -20.41
N SER A 112 -21.85 -22.55 -19.40
CA SER A 112 -20.91 -22.31 -18.28
C SER A 112 -19.46 -22.19 -18.77
N ALA A 113 -19.03 -23.07 -19.67
CA ALA A 113 -17.69 -23.01 -20.28
C ALA A 113 -17.48 -21.74 -21.13
N ALA A 114 -18.51 -21.30 -21.86
CA ALA A 114 -18.50 -20.02 -22.58
C ALA A 114 -18.32 -18.83 -21.63
N VAL A 115 -19.14 -18.77 -20.58
CA VAL A 115 -19.09 -17.67 -19.61
C VAL A 115 -17.74 -17.65 -18.87
N ALA A 116 -17.20 -18.82 -18.50
CA ALA A 116 -15.86 -18.92 -17.95
C ALA A 116 -14.77 -18.39 -18.91
N ALA A 117 -14.89 -18.67 -20.21
CA ALA A 117 -14.00 -18.09 -21.21
C ALA A 117 -14.13 -16.55 -21.28
N CYS A 118 -15.34 -16.00 -21.17
CA CYS A 118 -15.59 -14.56 -21.08
C CYS A 118 -14.91 -13.93 -19.85
N THR A 119 -14.92 -14.62 -18.70
CA THR A 119 -14.22 -14.21 -17.48
C THR A 119 -12.71 -14.04 -17.71
N HIS A 120 -12.07 -15.03 -18.35
CA HIS A 120 -10.63 -15.00 -18.60
C HIS A 120 -10.21 -13.88 -19.56
N ILE A 121 -11.04 -13.56 -20.55
CA ILE A 121 -10.78 -12.44 -21.47
C ILE A 121 -11.35 -11.09 -20.97
N ARG A 122 -11.99 -11.09 -19.79
CA ARG A 122 -12.71 -9.94 -19.20
C ARG A 122 -13.65 -9.24 -20.19
N SER A 123 -14.39 -10.04 -20.99
CA SER A 123 -15.32 -9.51 -21.99
C SER A 123 -16.74 -9.43 -21.42
N TYR A 124 -17.09 -8.24 -20.92
CA TYR A 124 -18.43 -7.96 -20.39
C TYR A 124 -19.52 -8.16 -21.44
N ASP A 125 -19.36 -7.62 -22.66
CA ASP A 125 -20.39 -7.68 -23.70
C ASP A 125 -20.73 -9.13 -24.11
N MET A 126 -19.70 -9.95 -24.30
CA MET A 126 -19.89 -11.35 -24.68
C MET A 126 -20.46 -12.16 -23.51
N GLY A 127 -20.02 -11.89 -22.28
CA GLY A 127 -20.58 -12.49 -21.08
C GLY A 127 -22.06 -12.17 -20.91
N ARG A 128 -22.45 -10.91 -21.13
CA ARG A 128 -23.85 -10.45 -21.08
C ARG A 128 -24.71 -11.10 -22.16
N GLN A 129 -24.18 -11.31 -23.36
CA GLN A 129 -24.89 -12.05 -24.42
C GLN A 129 -25.13 -13.51 -24.04
N CYS A 130 -24.12 -14.18 -23.47
CA CYS A 130 -24.25 -15.56 -22.98
C CYS A 130 -25.31 -15.64 -21.86
N HIS A 131 -25.30 -14.68 -20.93
CA HIS A 131 -26.30 -14.61 -19.87
C HIS A 131 -27.72 -14.35 -20.42
N ALA A 132 -27.89 -13.43 -21.38
CA ALA A 132 -29.19 -13.19 -22.01
C ALA A 132 -29.73 -14.45 -22.72
N TYR A 133 -28.84 -15.22 -23.36
CA TYR A 133 -29.21 -16.53 -23.91
C TYR A 133 -29.62 -17.51 -22.81
N ALA A 134 -28.89 -17.58 -21.69
CA ALA A 134 -29.23 -18.43 -20.55
C ALA A 134 -30.65 -18.19 -20.06
N VAL A 135 -31.03 -16.91 -19.91
CA VAL A 135 -32.38 -16.50 -19.49
C VAL A 135 -33.41 -16.93 -20.52
N LYS A 136 -33.17 -16.64 -21.81
CA LYS A 136 -34.09 -17.00 -22.90
C LYS A 136 -34.30 -18.51 -23.03
N ALA A 137 -33.25 -19.30 -22.77
CA ALA A 137 -33.28 -20.75 -22.86
C ALA A 137 -33.78 -21.46 -21.59
N GLY A 138 -34.10 -20.72 -20.52
CA GLY A 138 -34.48 -21.31 -19.23
C GLY A 138 -33.34 -22.02 -18.50
N LEU A 139 -32.09 -21.70 -18.84
CA LEU A 139 -30.88 -22.29 -18.24
C LEU A 139 -30.27 -21.41 -17.14
N ALA A 140 -30.83 -20.22 -16.89
CA ALA A 140 -30.28 -19.24 -15.96
C ALA A 140 -30.27 -19.69 -14.50
N GLU A 141 -31.17 -20.59 -14.08
CA GLU A 141 -31.25 -21.11 -12.71
C GLU A 141 -30.39 -22.37 -12.48
N GLN A 142 -29.75 -22.90 -13.54
CA GLN A 142 -28.85 -24.04 -13.39
C GLN A 142 -27.58 -23.61 -12.64
N ALA A 143 -27.24 -24.30 -11.55
CA ALA A 143 -26.14 -23.95 -10.64
C ALA A 143 -24.82 -23.61 -11.38
N TYR A 144 -24.42 -24.45 -12.34
CA TYR A 144 -23.19 -24.24 -13.14
C TYR A 144 -23.21 -22.96 -13.99
N VAL A 145 -24.40 -22.51 -14.43
CA VAL A 145 -24.56 -21.33 -15.27
C VAL A 145 -24.68 -20.09 -14.40
N CYS A 146 -25.52 -20.10 -13.37
CA CYS A 146 -25.70 -18.93 -12.50
C CYS A 146 -24.40 -18.57 -11.76
N ASN A 147 -23.66 -19.55 -11.22
CA ASN A 147 -22.38 -19.31 -10.55
C ASN A 147 -21.32 -18.76 -11.52
N ALA A 148 -21.26 -19.29 -12.74
CA ALA A 148 -20.34 -18.81 -13.76
C ALA A 148 -20.66 -17.37 -14.21
N VAL A 149 -21.95 -17.06 -14.42
CA VAL A 149 -22.41 -15.71 -14.79
C VAL A 149 -22.12 -14.71 -13.69
N LEU A 150 -22.39 -15.07 -12.44
CA LEU A 150 -22.11 -14.22 -11.29
C LEU A 150 -20.62 -13.93 -11.16
N HIS A 151 -19.79 -14.98 -11.19
CA HIS A 151 -18.34 -14.84 -11.16
C HIS A 151 -17.81 -14.01 -12.34
N MET A 152 -18.37 -14.17 -13.54
CA MET A 152 -18.03 -13.37 -14.71
C MET A 152 -18.29 -11.87 -14.48
N TYR A 153 -19.47 -11.50 -13.96
CA TYR A 153 -19.76 -10.10 -13.67
C TYR A 153 -18.84 -9.51 -12.59
N CYS A 154 -18.55 -10.28 -11.53
CA CYS A 154 -17.58 -9.87 -10.50
C CYS A 154 -16.19 -9.63 -11.11
N GLN A 155 -15.70 -10.53 -11.96
CA GLN A 155 -14.37 -10.41 -12.58
C GLN A 155 -14.30 -9.31 -13.66
N CYS A 156 -15.42 -9.00 -14.31
CA CYS A 156 -15.51 -7.89 -15.27
C CYS A 156 -15.77 -6.53 -14.59
N ALA A 157 -15.79 -6.46 -13.25
CA ALA A 157 -16.02 -5.24 -12.48
C ALA A 157 -17.41 -4.61 -12.60
N HIS A 158 -18.45 -5.39 -12.92
CA HIS A 158 -19.84 -4.94 -12.98
C HIS A 158 -20.65 -5.48 -11.80
N MET A 159 -20.38 -4.96 -10.60
CA MET A 159 -21.00 -5.44 -9.35
C MET A 159 -22.51 -5.20 -9.28
N GLU A 160 -23.03 -4.14 -9.89
CA GLU A 160 -24.48 -3.89 -9.92
C GLU A 160 -25.25 -4.99 -10.65
N ASP A 161 -24.73 -5.46 -11.79
CA ASP A 161 -25.33 -6.55 -12.55
C ASP A 161 -25.15 -7.89 -11.82
N ALA A 162 -24.02 -8.09 -11.14
CA ALA A 162 -23.81 -9.23 -10.26
C ALA A 162 -24.85 -9.27 -9.13
N VAL A 163 -25.13 -8.14 -8.47
CA VAL A 163 -26.17 -8.03 -7.43
C VAL A 163 -27.56 -8.33 -7.99
N LYS A 164 -27.89 -7.83 -9.19
CA LYS A 164 -29.18 -8.14 -9.83
C LYS A 164 -29.32 -9.64 -10.09
N VAL A 165 -28.27 -10.31 -10.56
CA VAL A 165 -28.29 -11.76 -10.75
C VAL A 165 -28.45 -12.48 -9.40
N PHE A 166 -27.70 -12.05 -8.40
CA PHE A 166 -27.75 -12.63 -7.05
C PHE A 166 -29.12 -12.52 -6.38
N GLN A 167 -29.87 -11.44 -6.63
CA GLN A 167 -31.19 -11.22 -6.04
C GLN A 167 -32.33 -11.93 -6.80
N ASN A 168 -32.16 -12.18 -8.10
CA ASN A 168 -33.24 -12.69 -8.96
C ASN A 168 -33.13 -14.18 -9.28
N VAL A 169 -32.01 -14.82 -8.96
CA VAL A 169 -31.76 -16.25 -9.20
C VAL A 169 -31.60 -16.96 -7.87
N SER A 170 -32.21 -18.14 -7.73
CA SER A 170 -32.02 -19.02 -6.57
C SER A 170 -31.04 -20.16 -6.89
N GLY A 171 -30.46 -20.78 -5.87
CA GLY A 171 -29.62 -21.98 -6.04
C GLY A 171 -28.11 -21.71 -6.18
N PHE A 172 -27.64 -20.58 -5.65
CA PHE A 172 -26.22 -20.29 -5.53
C PHE A 172 -25.54 -21.23 -4.51
N ASP A 173 -24.33 -21.67 -4.83
CA ASP A 173 -23.47 -22.45 -3.94
C ASP A 173 -22.49 -21.55 -3.17
N GLU A 174 -21.67 -22.13 -2.31
CA GLU A 174 -20.66 -21.40 -1.53
C GLU A 174 -19.70 -20.61 -2.42
N PHE A 175 -19.40 -21.11 -3.62
CA PHE A 175 -18.51 -20.46 -4.58
C PHE A 175 -19.08 -19.12 -5.08
N ALA A 176 -20.39 -19.03 -5.32
CA ALA A 176 -21.05 -17.79 -5.72
C ALA A 176 -20.97 -16.71 -4.62
N PHE A 177 -21.19 -17.06 -3.35
CA PHE A 177 -21.02 -16.15 -2.23
C PHE A 177 -19.56 -15.67 -2.10
N ASN A 178 -18.60 -16.59 -2.20
CA ASN A 178 -17.16 -16.27 -2.15
C ASN A 178 -16.74 -15.33 -3.27
N SER A 179 -17.26 -15.56 -4.49
CA SER A 179 -17.00 -14.71 -5.66
C SER A 179 -17.54 -13.30 -5.47
N MET A 180 -18.75 -13.16 -4.92
CA MET A 180 -19.36 -11.86 -4.64
C MET A 180 -18.63 -11.10 -3.53
N MET A 181 -18.28 -11.78 -2.43
CA MET A 181 -17.50 -11.18 -1.34
C MET A 181 -16.17 -10.66 -1.85
N ASN A 182 -15.37 -11.49 -2.52
CA ASN A 182 -14.08 -11.07 -3.08
C ASN A 182 -14.27 -9.94 -4.11
N GLY A 183 -15.30 -10.02 -4.96
CA GLY A 183 -15.62 -8.96 -5.92
C GLY A 183 -15.89 -7.60 -5.26
N PHE A 184 -16.59 -7.57 -4.12
CA PHE A 184 -16.81 -6.34 -3.36
C PHE A 184 -15.55 -5.89 -2.59
N LEU A 185 -14.83 -6.81 -1.96
CA LEU A 185 -13.63 -6.52 -1.18
C LEU A 185 -12.51 -5.95 -2.05
N ASP A 186 -12.25 -6.54 -3.23
CA ASP A 186 -11.26 -6.08 -4.20
C ASP A 186 -11.50 -4.63 -4.67
N ARG A 187 -12.73 -4.15 -4.53
CA ARG A 187 -13.18 -2.80 -4.94
C ARG A 187 -13.41 -1.85 -3.77
N GLY A 188 -13.16 -2.29 -2.53
CA GLY A 188 -13.44 -1.51 -1.33
C GLY A 188 -14.93 -1.19 -1.10
N GLN A 189 -15.84 -1.91 -1.76
CA GLN A 189 -17.29 -1.73 -1.63
C GLN A 189 -17.81 -2.51 -0.42
N LEU A 190 -17.50 -2.00 0.77
CA LEU A 190 -17.70 -2.70 2.03
C LEU A 190 -19.18 -3.01 2.35
N ASP A 191 -20.11 -2.10 2.05
CA ASP A 191 -21.54 -2.30 2.30
C ASP A 191 -22.13 -3.50 1.53
N GLY A 192 -21.73 -3.64 0.26
CA GLY A 192 -22.09 -4.80 -0.56
C GLY A 192 -21.58 -6.10 0.05
N SER A 193 -20.34 -6.11 0.56
CA SER A 193 -19.77 -7.27 1.24
C SER A 193 -20.53 -7.65 2.52
N VAL A 194 -20.97 -6.68 3.34
CA VAL A 194 -21.77 -6.95 4.56
C VAL A 194 -23.07 -7.67 4.21
N ARG A 195 -23.74 -7.24 3.13
CA ARG A 195 -25.00 -7.85 2.68
C ARG A 195 -24.81 -9.31 2.29
N ILE A 196 -23.73 -9.63 1.59
CA ILE A 196 -23.42 -11.00 1.15
C ILE A 196 -23.07 -11.90 2.34
N VAL A 197 -22.27 -11.41 3.31
CA VAL A 197 -21.95 -12.18 4.53
C VAL A 197 -23.21 -12.51 5.32
N LYS A 198 -24.12 -11.54 5.50
CA LYS A 198 -25.40 -11.78 6.18
C LYS A 198 -26.26 -12.83 5.48
N ALA A 199 -26.33 -12.78 4.14
CA ALA A 199 -27.04 -13.79 3.36
C ALA A 199 -26.37 -15.17 3.50
N MET A 200 -25.03 -15.23 3.45
CA MET A 200 -24.29 -16.48 3.58
C MET A 200 -24.51 -17.17 4.94
N VAL A 201 -24.56 -16.40 6.03
CA VAL A 201 -24.85 -16.92 7.38
C VAL A 201 -26.27 -17.50 7.48
N GLY A 202 -27.23 -16.93 6.73
CA GLY A 202 -28.63 -17.38 6.75
C GLY A 202 -28.94 -18.54 5.81
N GLU A 203 -28.26 -18.61 4.65
CA GLU A 203 -28.61 -19.51 3.55
C GLU A 203 -27.66 -20.72 3.41
N VAL A 204 -26.43 -20.63 3.91
CA VAL A 204 -25.40 -21.68 3.75
C VAL A 204 -25.09 -22.36 5.10
N GLU A 205 -25.54 -23.61 5.27
CA GLU A 205 -25.35 -24.36 6.51
C GLU A 205 -23.88 -24.80 6.78
N LYS A 206 -23.10 -25.08 5.73
CA LYS A 206 -21.74 -25.62 5.87
C LYS A 206 -20.73 -24.87 5.01
N TRP A 207 -19.88 -24.09 5.66
CA TRP A 207 -18.79 -23.38 5.00
C TRP A 207 -17.59 -24.29 4.77
N ASP A 208 -16.97 -24.12 3.60
CA ASP A 208 -15.65 -24.68 3.29
C ASP A 208 -14.52 -23.73 3.73
N HIS A 209 -13.28 -24.16 3.57
CA HIS A 209 -12.11 -23.36 3.96
C HIS A 209 -12.03 -22.03 3.18
N VAL A 210 -12.45 -22.00 1.91
CA VAL A 210 -12.46 -20.78 1.07
C VAL A 210 -13.48 -19.77 1.60
N SER A 211 -14.64 -20.26 2.05
CA SER A 211 -15.68 -19.46 2.68
C SER A 211 -15.20 -18.78 3.96
N TYR A 212 -14.52 -19.53 4.83
CA TYR A 212 -13.92 -18.95 6.03
C TYR A 212 -12.88 -17.88 5.70
N VAL A 213 -12.01 -18.12 4.70
CA VAL A 213 -11.03 -17.13 4.26
C VAL A 213 -11.69 -15.85 3.74
N ALA A 214 -12.76 -15.97 2.93
CA ALA A 214 -13.47 -14.82 2.39
C ALA A 214 -14.17 -13.99 3.48
N VAL A 215 -14.84 -14.64 4.44
CA VAL A 215 -15.49 -13.96 5.57
C VAL A 215 -14.45 -13.33 6.51
N LEU A 216 -13.32 -13.99 6.76
CA LEU A 216 -12.22 -13.40 7.54
C LEU A 216 -11.63 -12.18 6.82
N GLY A 217 -11.46 -12.24 5.50
CA GLY A 217 -11.04 -11.10 4.68
C GLY A 217 -12.02 -9.92 4.75
N HIS A 218 -13.32 -10.21 4.83
CA HIS A 218 -14.34 -9.20 5.12
C HIS A 218 -14.16 -8.57 6.51
N CYS A 219 -14.05 -9.39 7.56
CA CYS A 219 -13.82 -8.91 8.93
C CYS A 219 -12.55 -8.05 9.00
N ALA A 220 -11.48 -8.47 8.34
CA ALA A 220 -10.21 -7.76 8.25
C ALA A 220 -10.36 -6.38 7.59
N SER A 221 -11.14 -6.30 6.50
CA SER A 221 -11.37 -5.05 5.77
C SER A 221 -12.31 -4.08 6.49
N MET A 222 -13.26 -4.61 7.27
CA MET A 222 -14.17 -3.84 8.11
C MET A 222 -13.60 -3.48 9.49
N LYS A 223 -12.45 -4.07 9.87
CA LYS A 223 -11.95 -4.10 11.25
C LYS A 223 -12.99 -4.62 12.26
N ASP A 224 -13.83 -5.57 11.84
CA ASP A 224 -14.86 -6.16 12.71
C ASP A 224 -14.29 -7.32 13.52
N LEU A 225 -13.68 -6.96 14.66
CA LEU A 225 -13.08 -7.92 15.58
C LEU A 225 -14.11 -8.87 16.21
N VAL A 226 -15.37 -8.44 16.37
CA VAL A 226 -16.41 -9.25 17.00
C VAL A 226 -16.82 -10.39 16.08
N LEU A 227 -17.14 -10.08 14.83
CA LEU A 227 -17.45 -11.11 13.84
C LEU A 227 -16.22 -11.99 13.56
N GLY A 228 -15.03 -11.39 13.43
CA GLY A 228 -13.78 -12.13 13.27
C GLY A 228 -13.53 -13.15 14.38
N GLY A 229 -13.74 -12.75 15.65
CA GLY A 229 -13.62 -13.65 16.80
C GLY A 229 -14.66 -14.77 16.81
N GLN A 230 -15.90 -14.49 16.39
CA GLN A 230 -16.94 -15.52 16.25
C GLN A 230 -16.57 -16.55 15.17
N VAL A 231 -16.07 -16.08 14.03
CA VAL A 231 -15.61 -16.93 12.92
C VAL A 231 -14.41 -17.77 13.36
N HIS A 232 -13.44 -17.18 14.07
CA HIS A 232 -12.30 -17.92 14.63
C HIS A 232 -12.75 -19.02 15.62
N ALA A 233 -13.71 -18.74 16.49
CA ALA A 233 -14.25 -19.76 17.39
C ALA A 233 -14.92 -20.92 16.63
N GLN A 234 -15.52 -20.66 15.47
CA GLN A 234 -16.07 -21.71 14.61
C GLN A 234 -14.98 -22.50 13.88
N THR A 235 -13.92 -21.86 13.37
CA THR A 235 -12.81 -22.56 12.73
C THR A 235 -12.13 -23.50 13.73
N PHE A 236 -11.93 -23.02 14.98
CA PHE A 236 -11.39 -23.81 16.09
C PHE A 236 -12.21 -25.07 16.39
N LYS A 237 -13.55 -24.93 16.48
CA LYS A 237 -14.45 -26.08 16.69
C LYS A 237 -14.35 -27.14 15.59
N ARG A 238 -14.02 -26.72 14.36
CA ARG A 238 -13.92 -27.59 13.18
C ARG A 238 -12.49 -28.03 12.87
N ARG A 239 -11.49 -27.63 13.67
CA ARG A 239 -10.06 -27.85 13.44
C ARG A 239 -9.55 -27.30 12.10
N LEU A 240 -10.17 -26.22 11.62
CA LEU A 240 -9.79 -25.56 10.36
C LEU A 240 -8.66 -24.54 10.55
N GLU A 241 -8.36 -24.12 11.78
CA GLU A 241 -7.24 -23.25 12.14
C GLU A 241 -5.87 -23.87 11.79
N LEU A 242 -5.79 -25.20 11.68
CA LEU A 242 -4.58 -25.91 11.24
C LEU A 242 -4.36 -25.81 9.72
N ASN A 243 -5.37 -25.38 8.96
CA ASN A 243 -5.24 -25.15 7.53
C ASN A 243 -4.49 -23.83 7.30
N VAL A 244 -3.37 -23.88 6.58
CA VAL A 244 -2.49 -22.72 6.37
C VAL A 244 -3.21 -21.52 5.72
N PHE A 245 -4.21 -21.74 4.86
CA PHE A 245 -4.97 -20.65 4.24
C PHE A 245 -5.90 -19.97 5.25
N VAL A 246 -6.59 -20.75 6.09
CA VAL A 246 -7.48 -20.22 7.13
C VAL A 246 -6.66 -19.54 8.23
N GLY A 247 -5.57 -20.16 8.69
CA GLY A 247 -4.67 -19.53 9.68
C GLY A 247 -4.04 -18.25 9.16
N SER A 248 -3.57 -18.21 7.91
CA SER A 248 -3.06 -16.96 7.30
C SER A 248 -4.13 -15.87 7.24
N ALA A 249 -5.39 -16.23 6.93
CA ALA A 249 -6.50 -15.28 6.95
C ALA A 249 -6.86 -14.80 8.37
N LEU A 250 -6.73 -15.65 9.39
CA LEU A 250 -6.88 -15.25 10.80
C LEU A 250 -5.80 -14.25 11.22
N VAL A 251 -4.54 -14.50 10.83
CA VAL A 251 -3.42 -13.58 11.07
C VAL A 251 -3.68 -12.22 10.42
N ASP A 252 -4.10 -12.18 9.15
CA ASP A 252 -4.45 -10.92 8.47
C ASP A 252 -5.63 -10.20 9.14
N MET A 253 -6.67 -10.95 9.55
CA MET A 253 -7.83 -10.40 10.24
C MET A 253 -7.46 -9.73 11.56
N TYR A 254 -6.73 -10.43 12.44
CA TYR A 254 -6.27 -9.84 13.70
C TYR A 254 -5.29 -8.69 13.47
N GLY A 255 -4.38 -8.82 12.50
CA GLY A 255 -3.44 -7.77 12.13
C GLY A 255 -4.11 -6.47 11.71
N LYS A 256 -5.15 -6.54 10.86
CA LYS A 256 -5.92 -5.35 10.43
C LYS A 256 -6.85 -4.82 11.53
N CYS A 257 -7.24 -5.63 12.50
CA CYS A 257 -8.01 -5.22 13.68
C CYS A 257 -7.14 -4.63 14.81
N ASP A 258 -5.89 -4.28 14.52
CA ASP A 258 -4.94 -3.69 15.46
C ASP A 258 -4.62 -4.61 16.67
N ARG A 259 -4.61 -5.94 16.42
CA ARG A 259 -4.38 -7.01 17.41
C ARG A 259 -3.18 -7.89 17.05
N ALA A 260 -1.98 -7.29 16.97
CA ALA A 260 -0.75 -7.99 16.58
C ALA A 260 -0.45 -9.25 17.41
N HIS A 261 -0.67 -9.21 18.74
CA HIS A 261 -0.45 -10.38 19.60
C HIS A 261 -1.40 -11.55 19.27
N ASP A 262 -2.68 -11.29 19.00
CA ASP A 262 -3.62 -12.36 18.62
C ASP A 262 -3.28 -12.92 17.24
N ALA A 263 -2.77 -12.09 16.34
CA ALA A 263 -2.23 -12.53 15.05
C ALA A 263 -1.03 -13.46 15.25
N GLN A 264 -0.11 -13.14 16.18
CA GLN A 264 0.99 -14.04 16.55
C GLN A 264 0.46 -15.37 17.11
N CYS A 265 -0.50 -15.35 18.02
CA CYS A 265 -1.10 -16.59 18.54
C CYS A 265 -1.71 -17.46 17.43
N ALA A 266 -2.42 -16.86 16.47
CA ALA A 266 -2.97 -17.60 15.32
C ALA A 266 -1.87 -18.17 14.42
N PHE A 267 -0.75 -17.45 14.26
CA PHE A 267 0.41 -17.89 13.51
C PHE A 267 1.16 -19.05 14.20
N ASP A 268 1.33 -18.99 15.51
CA ASP A 268 2.07 -19.99 16.28
C ASP A 268 1.40 -21.37 16.23
N VAL A 269 0.07 -21.40 16.19
CA VAL A 269 -0.76 -22.62 16.10
C VAL A 269 -0.58 -23.35 14.75
N LEU A 270 -0.11 -22.68 13.70
CA LEU A 270 0.08 -23.30 12.39
C LEU A 270 1.17 -24.38 12.44
N PRO A 271 0.86 -25.63 12.04
CA PRO A 271 1.82 -26.74 12.07
C PRO A 271 2.88 -26.60 10.97
N GLU A 272 2.47 -26.14 9.78
CA GLU A 272 3.36 -25.84 8.66
C GLU A 272 3.17 -24.38 8.27
N LYS A 273 4.23 -23.59 8.45
CA LYS A 273 4.28 -22.16 8.11
C LYS A 273 4.92 -22.02 6.73
N ASN A 274 4.26 -21.31 5.83
CA ASN A 274 4.78 -21.02 4.50
C ASN A 274 5.08 -19.52 4.34
N VAL A 275 5.62 -19.12 3.19
CA VAL A 275 5.94 -17.71 2.90
C VAL A 275 4.74 -16.77 3.06
N VAL A 276 3.51 -17.27 2.80
CA VAL A 276 2.28 -16.47 2.92
C VAL A 276 1.95 -16.21 4.39
N SER A 277 1.99 -17.24 5.25
CA SER A 277 1.72 -17.06 6.69
C SER A 277 2.79 -16.18 7.36
N TRP A 278 4.06 -16.35 6.99
CA TRP A 278 5.16 -15.51 7.48
C TRP A 278 5.00 -14.04 7.07
N THR A 279 4.69 -13.80 5.79
CA THR A 279 4.45 -12.44 5.28
C THR A 279 3.22 -11.82 5.94
N ALA A 280 2.17 -12.60 6.23
CA ALA A 280 0.97 -12.12 6.91
C ALA A 280 1.26 -11.65 8.34
N VAL A 281 2.01 -12.44 9.14
CA VAL A 281 2.35 -12.04 10.52
C VAL A 281 3.30 -10.84 10.53
N MET A 282 4.31 -10.81 9.65
CA MET A 282 5.17 -9.63 9.49
C MET A 282 4.36 -8.37 9.11
N THR A 283 3.38 -8.51 8.22
CA THR A 283 2.50 -7.40 7.81
C THR A 283 1.64 -6.93 8.99
N ALA A 284 1.14 -7.85 9.81
CA ALA A 284 0.39 -7.52 11.03
C ALA A 284 1.25 -6.67 11.97
N TYR A 285 2.48 -7.09 12.28
CA TYR A 285 3.39 -6.33 13.15
C TYR A 285 3.76 -4.96 12.56
N THR A 286 4.11 -4.92 11.27
CA THR A 286 4.48 -3.68 10.57
C THR A 286 3.33 -2.65 10.59
N ARG A 287 2.09 -3.09 10.37
CA ARG A 287 0.90 -2.22 10.41
C ARG A 287 0.59 -1.69 11.81
N ASN A 288 0.94 -2.45 12.83
CA ASN A 288 0.76 -2.08 14.24
C ASN A 288 1.97 -1.28 14.77
N GLU A 289 2.83 -0.76 13.89
CA GLU A 289 4.03 0.03 14.20
C GLU A 289 5.08 -0.70 15.05
N LEU A 290 4.97 -2.04 15.14
CA LEU A 290 5.94 -2.93 15.80
C LEU A 290 7.03 -3.35 14.80
N TYR A 291 7.76 -2.35 14.29
CA TYR A 291 8.69 -2.54 13.17
C TYR A 291 9.91 -3.41 13.52
N GLU A 292 10.41 -3.33 14.74
CA GLU A 292 11.56 -4.12 15.20
C GLU A 292 11.20 -5.61 15.25
N ASP A 293 10.06 -5.95 15.86
CA ASP A 293 9.54 -7.32 15.90
C ASP A 293 9.26 -7.86 14.49
N ALA A 294 8.75 -7.03 13.57
CA ALA A 294 8.55 -7.44 12.18
C ALA A 294 9.87 -7.79 11.47
N LEU A 295 10.98 -7.09 11.78
CA LEU A 295 12.31 -7.42 11.27
C LEU A 295 12.89 -8.66 11.95
N GLN A 296 12.59 -8.88 13.23
CA GLN A 296 12.97 -10.12 13.91
C GLN A 296 12.28 -11.33 13.28
N LEU A 297 10.98 -11.23 12.99
CA LEU A 297 10.23 -12.27 12.28
C LEU A 297 10.80 -12.58 10.88
N PHE A 298 11.36 -11.58 10.18
CA PHE A 298 12.06 -11.81 8.92
C PHE A 298 13.32 -12.67 9.12
N LEU A 299 14.09 -12.41 10.17
CA LEU A 299 15.28 -13.21 10.50
C LEU A 299 14.89 -14.63 10.91
N ASP A 300 13.83 -14.77 11.72
CA ASP A 300 13.31 -16.08 12.15
C ASP A 300 12.83 -16.91 10.95
N MET A 301 12.16 -16.28 9.99
CA MET A 301 11.76 -16.90 8.73
C MET A 301 12.96 -17.45 7.93
N GLU A 302 14.04 -16.67 7.83
CA GLU A 302 15.26 -17.11 7.15
C GLU A 302 15.97 -18.24 7.91
N MET A 303 15.96 -18.22 9.25
CA MET A 303 16.50 -19.29 10.08
C MET A 303 15.72 -20.60 9.94
N GLU A 304 14.41 -20.54 9.72
CA GLU A 304 13.57 -21.70 9.38
C GLU A 304 13.67 -22.13 7.89
N GLU A 305 14.64 -21.57 7.15
CA GLU A 305 14.90 -21.86 5.73
C GLU A 305 13.71 -21.57 4.79
N VAL A 306 12.74 -20.77 5.23
CA VAL A 306 11.62 -20.32 4.39
C VAL A 306 12.10 -19.13 3.55
N LYS A 307 12.13 -19.29 2.23
CA LYS A 307 12.64 -18.25 1.32
C LYS A 307 11.68 -17.05 1.25
N PRO A 308 12.14 -15.81 1.51
CA PRO A 308 11.37 -14.60 1.29
C PRO A 308 10.95 -14.45 -0.17
N ASN A 309 9.76 -13.89 -0.40
CA ASN A 309 9.31 -13.47 -1.72
C ASN A 309 9.29 -11.93 -1.84
N GLU A 310 8.84 -11.39 -2.97
CA GLU A 310 8.78 -9.96 -3.25
C GLU A 310 7.91 -9.19 -2.24
N PHE A 311 6.85 -9.80 -1.73
CA PHE A 311 5.98 -9.20 -0.71
C PHE A 311 6.64 -9.21 0.66
N THR A 312 7.35 -10.29 1.02
CA THR A 312 8.13 -10.37 2.26
C THR A 312 9.20 -9.27 2.31
N TYR A 313 9.96 -9.09 1.23
CA TYR A 313 10.95 -8.01 1.14
C TYR A 313 10.31 -6.63 1.25
N ALA A 314 9.18 -6.40 0.56
CA ALA A 314 8.48 -5.12 0.63
C ALA A 314 8.04 -4.77 2.07
N VAL A 315 7.56 -5.75 2.84
CA VAL A 315 7.18 -5.58 4.24
C VAL A 315 8.40 -5.30 5.13
N ALA A 316 9.47 -6.10 5.02
CA ALA A 316 10.69 -5.88 5.80
C ALA A 316 11.31 -4.49 5.52
N VAL A 317 11.38 -4.10 4.25
CA VAL A 317 11.88 -2.78 3.84
C VAL A 317 10.96 -1.66 4.35
N HIS A 318 9.64 -1.86 4.36
CA HIS A 318 8.69 -0.91 4.94
C HIS A 318 8.92 -0.72 6.45
N SER A 319 9.23 -1.79 7.19
CA SER A 319 9.59 -1.70 8.61
C SER A 319 10.86 -0.88 8.82
N CYS A 320 11.87 -1.03 7.96
CA CYS A 320 13.04 -0.15 7.99
C CYS A 320 12.68 1.31 7.70
N ALA A 321 11.72 1.57 6.80
CA ALA A 321 11.23 2.92 6.53
C ALA A 321 10.53 3.55 7.74
N GLY A 322 9.77 2.76 8.51
CA GLY A 322 9.11 3.17 9.76
C GLY A 322 10.12 3.56 10.84
N LEU A 323 11.19 2.77 10.99
CA LEU A 323 12.29 3.02 11.93
C LEU A 323 13.30 4.07 11.45
N ALA A 324 13.20 4.50 10.19
CA ALA A 324 14.24 5.26 9.50
C ALA A 324 15.64 4.60 9.58
N ALA A 325 15.67 3.26 9.58
CA ALA A 325 16.85 2.43 9.79
C ALA A 325 17.61 2.19 8.46
N LEU A 326 18.36 3.20 8.01
CA LEU A 326 19.08 3.20 6.73
C LEU A 326 20.01 1.99 6.56
N ARG A 327 20.69 1.56 7.64
CA ARG A 327 21.64 0.43 7.58
C ARG A 327 20.92 -0.89 7.30
N ASN A 328 19.83 -1.16 8.00
CA ASN A 328 19.02 -2.37 7.79
C ASN A 328 18.39 -2.34 6.40
N GLY A 329 17.90 -1.18 5.96
CA GLY A 329 17.41 -0.98 4.61
C GLY A 329 18.45 -1.25 3.52
N ASN A 330 19.71 -0.84 3.72
CA ASN A 330 20.82 -1.17 2.82
C ASN A 330 21.12 -2.67 2.77
N ALA A 331 21.09 -3.35 3.91
CA ALA A 331 21.27 -4.80 3.97
C ALA A 331 20.15 -5.53 3.20
N LEU A 332 18.89 -5.15 3.42
CA LEU A 332 17.74 -5.72 2.72
C LEU A 332 17.76 -5.42 1.21
N SER A 333 18.17 -4.21 0.82
CA SER A 333 18.38 -3.83 -0.59
C SER A 333 19.41 -4.74 -1.28
N ALA A 334 20.55 -4.98 -0.62
CA ALA A 334 21.57 -5.88 -1.12
C ALA A 334 21.10 -7.35 -1.17
N CYS A 335 20.32 -7.81 -0.18
CA CYS A 335 19.72 -9.14 -0.20
C CYS A 335 18.71 -9.29 -1.34
N ALA A 336 17.80 -8.33 -1.54
CA ALA A 336 16.83 -8.33 -2.63
C ALA A 336 17.51 -8.32 -4.01
N LEU A 337 18.63 -7.62 -4.15
CA LEU A 337 19.43 -7.65 -5.37
C LEU A 337 20.06 -9.03 -5.61
N LYS A 338 20.69 -9.64 -4.59
CA LYS A 338 21.32 -10.96 -4.68
C LYS A 338 20.32 -12.08 -4.97
N THR A 339 19.10 -11.99 -4.44
CA THR A 339 18.05 -12.99 -4.63
C THR A 339 17.21 -12.74 -5.88
N GLY A 340 17.48 -11.67 -6.63
CA GLY A 340 16.78 -11.34 -7.88
C GLY A 340 15.42 -10.65 -7.70
N HIS A 341 15.03 -10.31 -6.47
CA HIS A 341 13.74 -9.67 -6.19
C HIS A 341 13.71 -8.17 -6.52
N TRP A 342 14.87 -7.57 -6.79
CA TRP A 342 15.00 -6.16 -7.20
C TRP A 342 14.12 -5.77 -8.41
N VAL A 343 13.86 -6.71 -9.33
CA VAL A 343 13.08 -6.43 -10.55
C VAL A 343 11.59 -6.20 -10.30
N HIS A 344 11.09 -6.56 -9.11
CA HIS A 344 9.68 -6.42 -8.78
C HIS A 344 9.35 -4.99 -8.35
N LEU A 345 8.37 -4.39 -9.01
CA LEU A 345 7.87 -3.03 -8.75
C LEU A 345 7.55 -2.77 -7.27
N VAL A 346 6.97 -3.76 -6.57
CA VAL A 346 6.63 -3.66 -5.14
C VAL A 346 7.86 -3.48 -4.26
N VAL A 347 8.97 -4.14 -4.58
CA VAL A 347 10.24 -4.05 -3.84
C VAL A 347 10.93 -2.72 -4.14
N GLY A 348 10.96 -2.31 -5.42
CA GLY A 348 11.50 -1.01 -5.83
C GLY A 348 10.80 0.16 -5.14
N ASN A 349 9.46 0.17 -5.16
CA ASN A 349 8.64 1.16 -4.47
C ASN A 349 8.89 1.16 -2.95
N ALA A 350 8.99 -0.01 -2.31
CA ALA A 350 9.32 -0.10 -0.89
C ALA A 350 10.70 0.49 -0.58
N LEU A 351 11.72 0.19 -1.40
CA LEU A 351 13.08 0.69 -1.24
C LEU A 351 13.15 2.22 -1.42
N MET A 352 12.48 2.77 -2.43
CA MET A 352 12.38 4.23 -2.62
C MET A 352 11.80 4.92 -1.38
N ASN A 353 10.69 4.39 -0.84
CA ASN A 353 10.06 4.91 0.37
C ASN A 353 10.99 4.81 1.58
N MET A 354 11.69 3.68 1.75
CA MET A 354 12.66 3.48 2.82
C MET A 354 13.81 4.49 2.77
N TYR A 355 14.44 4.65 1.60
CA TYR A 355 15.55 5.59 1.42
C TYR A 355 15.11 7.04 1.65
N SER A 356 13.95 7.41 1.12
CA SER A 356 13.36 8.75 1.34
C SER A 356 13.11 9.03 2.83
N LYS A 357 12.45 8.11 3.55
CA LYS A 357 12.17 8.24 5.00
C LYS A 357 13.39 8.10 5.91
N SER A 358 14.49 7.55 5.39
CA SER A 358 15.76 7.38 6.12
C SER A 358 16.77 8.51 5.84
N GLY A 359 16.36 9.58 5.15
CA GLY A 359 17.22 10.74 4.91
C GLY A 359 18.25 10.52 3.81
N SER A 360 17.95 9.70 2.79
CA SER A 360 18.83 9.45 1.64
C SER A 360 18.05 9.52 0.31
N ILE A 361 17.60 10.72 -0.06
CA ILE A 361 16.81 10.94 -1.29
C ILE A 361 17.59 10.58 -2.56
N GLU A 362 18.93 10.68 -2.53
CA GLU A 362 19.79 10.32 -3.66
C GLU A 362 19.84 8.80 -3.90
N ASP A 363 19.74 7.98 -2.84
CA ASP A 363 19.56 6.53 -3.00
C ASP A 363 18.17 6.21 -3.54
N ALA A 364 17.12 6.91 -3.08
CA ALA A 364 15.77 6.73 -3.60
C ALA A 364 15.67 7.05 -5.09
N TRP A 365 16.31 8.13 -5.55
CA TRP A 365 16.42 8.47 -6.97
C TRP A 365 17.18 7.41 -7.76
N ARG A 366 18.30 6.89 -7.21
CA ARG A 366 19.04 5.79 -7.85
C ARG A 366 18.20 4.54 -8.04
N VAL A 367 17.36 4.20 -7.04
CA VAL A 367 16.39 3.10 -7.17
C VAL A 367 15.41 3.39 -8.30
N PHE A 368 14.79 4.56 -8.28
CA PHE A 368 13.80 4.96 -9.28
C PHE A 368 14.32 4.86 -10.73
N VAL A 369 15.52 5.39 -11.01
CA VAL A 369 16.11 5.38 -12.36
C VAL A 369 16.55 3.98 -12.80
N SER A 370 16.84 3.07 -11.87
CA SER A 370 17.27 1.71 -12.19
C SER A 370 16.13 0.69 -12.23
N MET A 371 14.89 1.10 -11.93
CA MET A 371 13.73 0.24 -12.06
C MET A 371 13.35 0.06 -13.54
N PRO A 372 13.04 -1.18 -13.99
CA PRO A 372 12.70 -1.45 -15.38
C PRO A 372 11.32 -0.91 -15.77
N LEU A 373 10.42 -0.80 -14.81
CA LEU A 373 9.06 -0.28 -14.94
C LEU A 373 8.77 0.59 -13.73
N CYS A 374 8.20 1.78 -13.96
CA CYS A 374 7.73 2.68 -12.93
C CYS A 374 6.24 2.91 -13.17
N ASP A 375 5.44 2.81 -12.11
CA ASP A 375 4.03 3.14 -12.15
C ASP A 375 3.77 4.51 -11.51
N VAL A 376 2.51 4.95 -11.52
CA VAL A 376 2.08 6.19 -10.86
C VAL A 376 2.51 6.23 -9.38
N VAL A 377 2.58 5.07 -8.70
CA VAL A 377 3.05 4.99 -7.30
C VAL A 377 4.54 5.31 -7.21
N SER A 378 5.38 4.76 -8.09
CA SER A 378 6.82 5.08 -8.17
C SER A 378 7.04 6.58 -8.34
N TRP A 379 6.35 7.21 -9.30
CA TRP A 379 6.43 8.66 -9.54
C TRP A 379 5.99 9.48 -8.32
N ASN A 380 4.89 9.09 -7.68
CA ASN A 380 4.40 9.76 -6.47
C ASN A 380 5.40 9.69 -5.32
N LEU A 381 6.04 8.54 -5.12
CA LEU A 381 7.02 8.36 -4.04
C LEU A 381 8.23 9.29 -4.20
N ILE A 382 8.72 9.48 -5.42
CA ILE A 382 9.86 10.37 -5.66
C ILE A 382 9.47 11.85 -5.62
N ILE A 383 8.31 12.25 -6.15
CA ILE A 383 7.81 13.63 -6.08
C ILE A 383 7.58 14.05 -4.62
N THR A 384 6.89 13.20 -3.84
CA THR A 384 6.66 13.47 -2.42
C THR A 384 7.95 13.39 -1.61
N GLY A 385 8.86 12.47 -1.95
CA GLY A 385 10.19 12.38 -1.37
C GLY A 385 10.99 13.68 -1.52
N TYR A 386 11.07 14.22 -2.73
CA TYR A 386 11.73 15.51 -2.98
C TYR A 386 11.09 16.65 -2.18
N ALA A 387 9.76 16.75 -2.17
CA ALA A 387 9.05 17.75 -1.36
C ALA A 387 9.38 17.60 0.14
N HIS A 388 9.42 16.39 0.70
CA HIS A 388 9.81 16.17 2.08
C HIS A 388 11.27 16.49 2.38
N HIS A 389 12.14 16.57 1.37
CA HIS A 389 13.54 16.95 1.52
C HIS A 389 13.82 18.42 1.23
N GLY A 390 12.78 19.23 1.02
CA GLY A 390 12.90 20.65 0.66
C GLY A 390 13.29 20.89 -0.80
N LEU A 391 13.47 19.83 -1.59
CA LEU A 391 13.89 19.86 -2.99
C LEU A 391 12.69 20.07 -3.91
N ALA A 392 11.99 21.19 -3.68
CA ALA A 392 10.70 21.46 -4.32
C ALA A 392 10.82 21.65 -5.84
N ARG A 393 11.96 22.14 -6.33
CA ARG A 393 12.22 22.31 -7.76
C ARG A 393 12.34 20.95 -8.46
N GLU A 394 13.10 20.04 -7.85
CA GLU A 394 13.29 18.66 -8.31
C GLU A 394 11.96 17.90 -8.29
N ALA A 395 11.10 18.13 -7.29
CA ALA A 395 9.75 17.59 -7.26
C ALA A 395 8.90 18.05 -8.47
N MET A 396 8.97 19.35 -8.81
CA MET A 396 8.26 19.90 -9.97
C MET A 396 8.84 19.36 -11.29
N GLU A 397 10.16 19.28 -11.44
CA GLU A 397 10.80 18.70 -12.64
C GLU A 397 10.43 17.23 -12.84
N THR A 398 10.37 16.47 -11.73
CA THR A 398 9.96 15.07 -11.74
C THR A 398 8.48 14.92 -12.12
N PHE A 399 7.61 15.83 -11.66
CA PHE A 399 6.21 15.86 -12.09
C PHE A 399 6.07 16.13 -13.59
N HIS A 400 6.80 17.10 -14.15
CA HIS A 400 6.78 17.33 -15.60
C HIS A 400 7.32 16.13 -16.40
N SER A 401 8.30 15.42 -15.84
CA SER A 401 8.82 14.18 -16.43
C SER A 401 7.77 13.06 -16.42
N MET A 402 6.98 12.93 -15.35
CA MET A 402 5.83 12.01 -15.28
C MET A 402 4.82 12.30 -16.40
N LEU A 403 4.44 13.57 -16.60
CA LEU A 403 3.53 13.98 -17.67
C LEU A 403 4.10 13.65 -19.06
N SER A 404 5.39 13.91 -19.25
CA SER A 404 6.09 13.65 -20.52
C SER A 404 6.20 12.15 -20.82
N ALA A 405 6.22 11.30 -19.78
CA ALA A 405 6.16 9.85 -19.91
C ALA A 405 4.75 9.31 -20.22
N GLY A 406 3.73 10.16 -20.26
CA GLY A 406 2.34 9.77 -20.52
C GLY A 406 1.62 9.16 -19.31
N GLU A 407 2.21 9.24 -18.12
CA GLU A 407 1.60 8.76 -16.89
C GLU A 407 0.55 9.75 -16.39
N VAL A 408 -0.63 9.24 -16.02
CA VAL A 408 -1.76 10.08 -15.59
C VAL A 408 -1.60 10.43 -14.11
N PRO A 409 -1.55 11.72 -13.74
CA PRO A 409 -1.51 12.14 -12.34
C PRO A 409 -2.69 11.61 -11.53
N SER A 410 -2.40 11.17 -10.32
CA SER A 410 -3.38 10.67 -9.35
C SER A 410 -3.66 11.68 -8.25
N TYR A 411 -4.63 11.36 -7.39
CA TYR A 411 -4.89 12.08 -6.13
C TYR A 411 -3.62 12.34 -5.32
N VAL A 412 -2.75 11.35 -5.17
CA VAL A 412 -1.52 11.49 -4.37
C VAL A 412 -0.46 12.36 -5.07
N THR A 413 -0.45 12.37 -6.41
CA THR A 413 0.47 13.19 -7.20
C THR A 413 0.31 14.67 -6.88
N PHE A 414 -0.94 15.15 -6.87
CA PHE A 414 -1.22 16.57 -6.62
C PHE A 414 -0.95 16.99 -5.18
N ILE A 415 -1.00 16.10 -4.19
CA ILE A 415 -0.52 16.41 -2.83
C ILE A 415 0.96 16.78 -2.87
N GLY A 416 1.78 16.00 -3.59
CA GLY A 416 3.20 16.27 -3.78
C GLY A 416 3.46 17.59 -4.51
N VAL A 417 2.77 17.81 -5.64
CA VAL A 417 2.90 19.04 -6.45
C VAL A 417 2.48 20.29 -5.68
N LEU A 418 1.34 20.26 -4.99
CA LEU A 418 0.87 21.40 -4.19
C LEU A 418 1.79 21.67 -3.00
N SER A 419 2.36 20.62 -2.40
CA SER A 419 3.38 20.78 -1.34
C SER A 419 4.66 21.44 -1.87
N ALA A 420 5.12 21.06 -3.07
CA ALA A 420 6.25 21.70 -3.75
C ALA A 420 5.94 23.16 -4.11
N CYS A 421 4.74 23.46 -4.64
CA CYS A 421 4.30 24.84 -4.89
C CYS A 421 4.33 25.66 -3.60
N ALA A 422 3.85 25.07 -2.50
CA ALA A 422 3.86 25.69 -1.19
C ALA A 422 5.27 26.00 -0.67
N GLN A 423 6.27 25.20 -1.03
CA GLN A 423 7.68 25.42 -0.68
C GLN A 423 8.38 26.41 -1.61
N LEU A 424 7.89 26.58 -2.84
CA LEU A 424 8.41 27.57 -3.79
C LEU A 424 7.67 28.92 -3.73
N GLY A 425 6.59 29.00 -2.94
CA GLY A 425 5.72 30.18 -2.88
C GLY A 425 4.90 30.43 -4.16
N LEU A 426 4.70 29.40 -5.00
CA LEU A 426 4.01 29.47 -6.28
C LEU A 426 2.48 29.43 -6.09
N VAL A 427 1.92 30.55 -5.64
CA VAL A 427 0.48 30.63 -5.28
C VAL A 427 -0.42 30.43 -6.50
N ASP A 428 -0.09 31.07 -7.62
CA ASP A 428 -0.93 31.06 -8.82
C ASP A 428 -0.93 29.68 -9.48
N GLU A 429 0.24 29.03 -9.55
CA GLU A 429 0.40 27.66 -10.03
C GLU A 429 -0.32 26.66 -9.12
N GLY A 430 -0.26 26.85 -7.80
CA GLY A 430 -1.02 26.02 -6.85
C GLY A 430 -2.52 26.04 -7.13
N PHE A 431 -3.09 27.22 -7.41
CA PHE A 431 -4.50 27.35 -7.80
C PHE A 431 -4.78 26.80 -9.20
N TYR A 432 -3.86 26.95 -10.15
CA TYR A 432 -3.96 26.34 -11.47
C TYR A 432 -4.08 24.82 -11.37
N TYR A 433 -3.18 24.17 -10.62
CA TYR A 433 -3.19 22.71 -10.46
C TYR A 433 -4.47 22.23 -9.77
N LEU A 434 -4.88 22.88 -8.67
CA LEU A 434 -6.07 22.50 -7.91
C LEU A 434 -7.36 22.63 -8.73
N ASN A 435 -7.55 23.75 -9.42
CA ASN A 435 -8.86 24.10 -10.01
C ASN A 435 -9.00 23.69 -11.48
N ILE A 436 -7.89 23.64 -12.21
CA ILE A 436 -7.89 23.38 -13.66
C ILE A 436 -7.36 21.97 -13.92
N MET A 437 -6.09 21.72 -13.61
CA MET A 437 -5.45 20.47 -14.01
C MET A 437 -6.07 19.22 -13.37
N MET A 438 -6.36 19.25 -12.06
CA MET A 438 -7.03 18.14 -11.38
C MET A 438 -8.38 17.80 -12.02
N LYS A 439 -9.15 18.82 -12.43
CA LYS A 439 -10.43 18.64 -13.10
C LYS A 439 -10.26 18.03 -14.50
N GLU A 440 -9.26 18.48 -15.26
CA GLU A 440 -8.96 17.95 -16.60
C GLU A 440 -8.57 16.47 -16.58
N VAL A 441 -7.83 16.04 -15.55
CA VAL A 441 -7.46 14.63 -15.38
C VAL A 441 -8.52 13.80 -14.64
N GLY A 442 -9.65 14.41 -14.24
CA GLY A 442 -10.74 13.72 -13.55
C GLY A 442 -10.48 13.39 -12.07
N VAL A 443 -9.51 14.07 -11.43
CA VAL A 443 -9.21 13.92 -9.99
C VAL A 443 -10.00 14.96 -9.20
N THR A 444 -10.80 14.50 -8.23
CA THR A 444 -11.55 15.40 -7.34
C THR A 444 -10.66 15.83 -6.17
N PRO A 445 -10.51 17.15 -5.91
CA PRO A 445 -9.77 17.62 -4.74
C PRO A 445 -10.41 17.17 -3.43
N GLY A 446 -9.57 16.72 -2.50
CA GLY A 446 -9.98 16.34 -1.16
C GLY A 446 -9.23 17.12 -0.09
N LYS A 447 -9.45 16.74 1.16
CA LYS A 447 -8.97 17.45 2.36
C LYS A 447 -7.48 17.76 2.30
N GLU A 448 -6.65 16.78 1.96
CA GLU A 448 -5.20 16.88 1.92
C GLU A 448 -4.71 17.94 0.93
N HIS A 449 -5.36 18.06 -0.23
CA HIS A 449 -5.05 19.08 -1.23
C HIS A 449 -5.32 20.49 -0.69
N TYR A 450 -6.46 20.67 -0.05
CA TYR A 450 -6.82 21.95 0.57
C TYR A 450 -5.88 22.31 1.71
N THR A 451 -5.45 21.34 2.53
CA THR A 451 -4.44 21.56 3.58
C THR A 451 -3.11 22.04 2.98
N CYS A 452 -2.65 21.48 1.85
CA CYS A 452 -1.46 21.97 1.14
C CYS A 452 -1.64 23.42 0.66
N MET A 453 -2.80 23.77 0.11
CA MET A 453 -3.11 25.14 -0.33
C MET A 453 -3.16 26.15 0.82
N VAL A 454 -3.70 25.75 1.97
CA VAL A 454 -3.62 26.57 3.19
C VAL A 454 -2.16 26.78 3.58
N GLY A 455 -1.33 25.74 3.55
CA GLY A 455 0.10 25.85 3.78
C GLY A 455 0.79 26.83 2.81
N LEU A 456 0.45 26.78 1.52
CA LEU A 456 0.93 27.70 0.48
C LEU A 456 0.55 29.16 0.78
N LEU A 457 -0.73 29.44 1.03
CA LEU A 457 -1.20 30.79 1.37
C LEU A 457 -0.58 31.31 2.66
N CYS A 458 -0.46 30.44 3.66
CA CYS A 458 0.18 30.73 4.94
C CYS A 458 1.64 31.15 4.75
N ARG A 459 2.42 30.38 3.99
CA ARG A 459 3.83 30.70 3.70
C ARG A 459 3.98 31.94 2.81
N ALA A 460 3.01 32.24 1.95
CA ALA A 460 2.96 33.48 1.18
C ALA A 460 2.51 34.72 2.00
N GLY A 461 2.16 34.55 3.29
CA GLY A 461 1.70 35.65 4.15
C GLY A 461 0.25 36.09 3.88
N ARG A 462 -0.51 35.37 3.04
CA ARG A 462 -1.92 35.67 2.69
C ARG A 462 -2.89 35.10 3.74
N LEU A 463 -2.73 35.52 5.00
CA LEU A 463 -3.39 34.88 6.16
C LEU A 463 -4.93 34.98 6.13
N ASP A 464 -5.50 36.14 5.77
CA ASP A 464 -6.97 36.32 5.71
C ASP A 464 -7.60 35.49 4.58
N GLU A 465 -6.85 35.24 3.52
CA GLU A 465 -7.28 34.34 2.45
C GLU A 465 -7.18 32.88 2.87
N ALA A 466 -6.14 32.50 3.60
CA ALA A 466 -6.04 31.17 4.20
C ALA A 466 -7.21 30.89 5.16
N GLU A 467 -7.58 31.85 6.03
CA GLU A 467 -8.76 31.73 6.91
C GLU A 467 -10.05 31.51 6.11
N ARG A 468 -10.30 32.36 5.11
CA ARG A 468 -11.47 32.22 4.21
C ARG A 468 -11.46 30.90 3.44
N PHE A 469 -10.29 30.44 3.00
CA PHE A 469 -10.14 29.19 2.27
C PHE A 469 -10.50 27.99 3.13
N ILE A 470 -10.09 27.98 4.40
CA ILE A 470 -10.46 26.91 5.35
C ILE A 470 -11.97 26.85 5.56
N VAL A 471 -12.59 28.02 5.79
CA VAL A 471 -14.03 28.12 6.05
C VAL A 471 -14.86 27.71 4.82
N ASN A 472 -14.42 28.09 3.62
CA ASN A 472 -15.18 27.86 2.39
C ASN A 472 -15.05 26.44 1.82
N ASN A 473 -13.96 25.70 2.11
CA ASN A 473 -13.64 24.44 1.40
C ASN A 473 -13.83 23.16 2.24
N CYS A 474 -14.91 23.03 3.02
CA CYS A 474 -15.25 21.84 3.81
C CYS A 474 -14.13 21.28 4.73
N ILE A 475 -13.08 22.07 5.01
CA ILE A 475 -11.97 21.69 5.88
C ILE A 475 -11.96 22.50 7.19
N GLY A 476 -13.10 23.10 7.56
CA GLY A 476 -13.26 23.85 8.81
C GLY A 476 -12.99 23.04 10.08
N THR A 477 -13.06 21.70 10.01
CA THR A 477 -12.72 20.78 11.11
C THR A 477 -11.27 20.30 11.05
N ASP A 478 -10.48 20.71 10.05
CA ASP A 478 -9.09 20.27 9.90
C ASP A 478 -8.13 20.99 10.83
N VAL A 479 -7.75 20.32 11.91
CA VAL A 479 -6.81 20.85 12.88
C VAL A 479 -5.42 21.12 12.28
N VAL A 480 -5.00 20.38 11.24
CA VAL A 480 -3.69 20.58 10.61
C VAL A 480 -3.65 21.90 9.83
N ALA A 481 -4.67 22.16 9.00
CA ALA A 481 -4.80 23.42 8.27
C ALA A 481 -4.84 24.63 9.22
N TRP A 482 -5.65 24.57 10.27
CA TRP A 482 -5.71 25.63 11.28
C TRP A 482 -4.38 25.82 12.04
N ARG A 483 -3.65 24.74 12.38
CA ARG A 483 -2.32 24.85 13.01
C ARG A 483 -1.29 25.51 12.10
N SER A 484 -1.31 25.20 10.80
CA SER A 484 -0.44 25.87 9.82
C SER A 484 -0.71 27.38 9.78
N LEU A 485 -1.99 27.78 9.82
CA LEU A 485 -2.37 29.19 9.91
C LEU A 485 -1.94 29.83 11.23
N LEU A 486 -2.13 29.14 12.36
CA LEU A 486 -1.69 29.62 13.68
C LEU A 486 -0.18 29.85 13.74
N SER A 487 0.60 28.89 13.24
CA SER A 487 2.06 29.00 13.14
C SER A 487 2.46 30.22 12.30
N SER A 488 1.77 30.46 11.19
CA SER A 488 2.07 31.57 10.29
C SER A 488 1.66 32.92 10.88
N CYS A 489 0.60 32.97 11.68
CA CYS A 489 0.24 34.16 12.46
C CYS A 489 1.37 34.59 13.41
N GLN A 490 2.08 33.61 14.00
CA GLN A 490 3.27 33.89 14.81
C GLN A 490 4.42 34.47 13.98
N VAL A 491 4.69 33.90 12.80
CA VAL A 491 5.76 34.35 11.89
C VAL A 491 5.50 35.77 11.39
N TYR A 492 4.29 36.05 10.91
CA TYR A 492 3.89 37.35 10.38
C TYR A 492 3.38 38.33 11.45
N ARG A 493 3.51 37.98 12.74
CA ARG A 493 3.13 38.81 13.91
C ARG A 493 1.66 39.25 13.92
N ASN A 494 0.75 38.50 13.31
CA ASN A 494 -0.69 38.73 13.36
C ASN A 494 -1.31 38.03 14.58
N TYR A 495 -1.03 38.56 15.77
CA TYR A 495 -1.45 37.93 17.03
C TYR A 495 -2.98 37.94 17.24
N GLY A 496 -3.69 38.90 16.64
CA GLY A 496 -5.15 38.99 16.72
C GLY A 496 -5.83 37.82 16.02
N LEU A 497 -5.45 37.56 14.76
CA LEU A 497 -5.92 36.38 14.03
C LEU A 497 -5.47 35.08 14.72
N GLY A 498 -4.21 35.02 15.15
CA GLY A 498 -3.67 33.84 15.83
C GLY A 498 -4.47 33.46 17.09
N HIS A 499 -4.93 34.44 17.88
CA HIS A 499 -5.77 34.15 19.04
C HIS A 499 -7.11 33.50 18.65
N ARG A 500 -7.81 34.04 17.63
CA ARG A 500 -9.07 33.47 17.14
C ARG A 500 -8.90 32.05 16.61
N VAL A 501 -7.85 31.83 15.81
CA VAL A 501 -7.52 30.51 15.25
C VAL A 501 -7.23 29.50 16.37
N ALA A 502 -6.47 29.91 17.39
CA ALA A 502 -6.20 29.04 18.53
C ALA A 502 -7.48 28.65 19.29
N GLU A 503 -8.42 29.58 19.50
CA GLU A 503 -9.72 29.27 20.11
C GLU A 503 -10.53 28.29 19.26
N GLN A 504 -10.56 28.47 17.93
CA GLN A 504 -11.22 27.55 17.01
C GLN A 504 -10.66 26.12 17.12
N ILE A 505 -9.32 25.98 17.14
CA ILE A 505 -8.69 24.66 17.31
C ILE A 505 -9.02 24.05 18.67
N LEU A 506 -8.99 24.84 19.75
CA LEU A 506 -9.29 24.35 21.10
C LEU A 506 -10.76 24.00 21.31
N GLN A 507 -11.68 24.56 20.51
CA GLN A 507 -13.07 24.10 20.46
C GLN A 507 -13.18 22.73 19.78
N LEU A 508 -12.46 22.51 18.68
CA LEU A 508 -12.45 21.24 17.95
C LEU A 508 -11.71 20.12 18.72
N LYS A 509 -10.56 20.46 19.32
CA LYS A 509 -9.67 19.55 20.05
C LYS A 509 -9.15 20.21 21.34
N PRO A 510 -9.91 20.09 22.44
CA PRO A 510 -9.61 20.75 23.72
C PRO A 510 -8.24 20.46 24.35
N ASN A 511 -7.66 19.30 24.01
CA ASN A 511 -6.40 18.79 24.57
C ASN A 511 -5.23 18.90 23.59
N ASP A 512 -5.32 19.76 22.58
CA ASP A 512 -4.27 19.88 21.58
C ASP A 512 -3.01 20.59 22.11
N ILE A 513 -1.96 19.82 22.40
CA ILE A 513 -0.69 20.31 22.95
C ILE A 513 -0.06 21.39 22.06
N GLY A 514 -0.01 21.16 20.75
CA GLY A 514 0.64 22.06 19.79
C GLY A 514 0.03 23.47 19.79
N THR A 515 -1.30 23.56 19.88
CA THR A 515 -2.01 24.84 19.92
C THR A 515 -1.71 25.64 21.18
N TYR A 516 -1.69 25.00 22.36
CA TYR A 516 -1.32 25.69 23.60
C TYR A 516 0.12 26.20 23.57
N VAL A 517 1.05 25.40 23.05
CA VAL A 517 2.46 25.80 22.93
C VAL A 517 2.59 26.99 21.98
N LEU A 518 1.99 26.94 20.79
CA LEU A 518 2.02 28.05 19.82
C LEU A 518 1.38 29.32 20.38
N LEU A 519 0.22 29.21 21.03
CA LEU A 519 -0.46 30.35 21.64
C LEU A 519 0.36 30.96 22.80
N SER A 520 0.93 30.14 23.66
CA SER A 520 1.86 30.59 24.71
C SER A 520 3.07 31.30 24.11
N ASN A 521 3.63 30.75 23.03
CA ASN A 521 4.78 31.33 22.36
C ASN A 521 4.47 32.68 21.69
N MET A 522 3.28 32.82 21.11
CA MET A 522 2.81 34.10 20.58
C MET A 522 2.65 35.15 21.68
N TYR A 523 2.05 34.79 22.83
CA TYR A 523 1.92 35.72 23.95
C TYR A 523 3.29 36.17 24.49
N ALA A 524 4.24 35.24 24.61
CA ALA A 524 5.60 35.56 25.00
C ALA A 524 6.27 36.53 24.01
N LYS A 525 6.19 36.27 22.69
CA LYS A 525 6.72 37.17 21.65
C LYS A 525 6.03 38.55 21.61
N ALA A 526 4.79 38.63 22.07
CA ALA A 526 4.05 39.88 22.21
C ALA A 526 4.27 40.58 23.56
N ASN A 527 5.18 40.08 24.41
CA ASN A 527 5.44 40.55 25.78
C ASN A 527 4.19 40.54 26.70
N ARG A 528 3.25 39.62 26.44
CA ARG A 528 2.01 39.44 27.20
C ARG A 528 2.09 38.25 28.15
N TRP A 529 2.82 38.41 29.25
CA TRP A 529 3.06 37.35 30.23
C TRP A 529 1.80 36.90 30.96
N ASP A 530 0.80 37.78 31.10
CA ASP A 530 -0.54 37.45 31.60
C ASP A 530 -1.20 36.32 30.78
N GLY A 531 -1.09 36.41 29.45
CA GLY A 531 -1.57 35.40 28.51
C GLY A 531 -0.83 34.07 28.64
N VAL A 532 0.51 34.11 28.81
CA VAL A 532 1.34 32.91 29.04
C VAL A 532 0.90 32.18 30.31
N VAL A 533 0.72 32.91 31.41
CA VAL A 533 0.28 32.33 32.69
C VAL A 533 -1.11 31.71 32.56
N LYS A 534 -2.04 32.40 31.87
CA LYS A 534 -3.39 31.89 31.60
C LYS A 534 -3.37 30.59 30.81
N VAL A 535 -2.59 30.54 29.73
CA VAL A 535 -2.44 29.33 28.89
C VAL A 535 -1.84 28.18 29.69
N ARG A 536 -0.75 28.43 30.44
CA ARG A 536 -0.13 27.40 31.31
C ARG A 536 -1.07 26.90 32.39
N LYS A 537 -1.93 27.76 32.95
CA LYS A 537 -2.97 27.37 33.90
C LYS A 537 -3.99 26.43 33.25
N GLN A 538 -4.49 26.77 32.06
CA GLN A 538 -5.41 25.92 31.30
C GLN A 538 -4.80 24.56 30.95
N MET A 539 -3.52 24.52 30.57
CA MET A 539 -2.80 23.26 30.32
C MET A 539 -2.78 22.37 31.56
N ARG A 540 -2.50 22.92 32.75
CA ARG A 540 -2.52 22.17 34.01
C ARG A 540 -3.91 21.65 34.36
N GLU A 541 -4.93 22.49 34.23
CA GLU A 541 -6.33 22.13 34.53
C GLU A 541 -6.84 21.00 33.62
N ARG A 542 -6.36 20.93 32.38
CA ARG A 542 -6.74 19.89 31.40
C ARG A 542 -5.77 18.70 31.35
N GLY A 543 -4.75 18.67 32.21
CA GLY A 543 -3.74 17.60 32.22
C GLY A 543 -2.85 17.56 30.97
N VAL A 544 -2.80 18.64 30.20
CA VAL A 544 -2.01 18.74 28.97
C VAL A 544 -0.56 19.05 29.33
N ARG A 545 0.38 18.18 28.92
CA ARG A 545 1.82 18.35 29.16
C ARG A 545 2.55 18.62 27.85
N LYS A 546 3.55 19.50 27.90
CA LYS A 546 4.45 19.74 26.76
C LYS A 546 5.34 18.51 26.56
N GLU A 547 5.44 18.05 25.32
CA GLU A 547 6.39 16.98 24.96
C GLU A 547 7.83 17.51 25.02
N PRO A 548 8.77 16.76 25.63
CA PRO A 548 10.18 17.11 25.60
C PRO A 548 10.73 16.99 24.18
N GLY A 549 11.59 17.93 23.79
CA GLY A 549 12.29 17.88 22.51
C GLY A 549 13.47 16.94 22.59
N VAL A 550 13.41 15.82 21.87
CA VAL A 550 14.48 14.84 21.80
C VAL A 550 15.02 14.72 20.38
N SER A 551 16.32 14.50 20.29
CA SER A 551 16.99 14.22 19.03
C SER A 551 17.76 12.92 19.15
N TRP A 552 17.78 12.11 18.09
CA TRP A 552 18.50 10.85 18.10
C TRP A 552 19.31 10.64 16.83
N ILE A 553 20.38 9.87 16.99
CA ILE A 553 21.34 9.52 15.94
C ILE A 553 21.69 8.04 16.06
N GLN A 554 21.75 7.36 14.92
CA GLN A 554 22.21 5.98 14.85
C GLN A 554 23.71 5.96 14.51
N VAL A 555 24.51 5.34 15.38
CA VAL A 555 25.95 5.12 15.16
C VAL A 555 26.25 3.65 15.39
N GLY A 556 26.79 2.96 14.37
CA GLY A 556 27.00 1.52 14.46
C GLY A 556 25.67 0.76 14.50
N SER A 557 25.47 -0.06 15.53
CA SER A 557 24.19 -0.77 15.81
C SER A 557 23.26 0.03 16.71
N ASP A 558 23.75 1.09 17.36
CA ASP A 558 23.11 1.65 18.54
C ASP A 558 22.45 2.99 18.20
N VAL A 559 21.29 3.23 18.81
CA VAL A 559 20.56 4.49 18.71
C VAL A 559 20.81 5.30 19.98
N HIS A 560 21.39 6.48 19.83
CA HIS A 560 21.68 7.39 20.92
C HIS A 560 20.66 8.53 20.92
N VAL A 561 19.96 8.71 22.04
CA VAL A 561 18.90 9.71 22.22
C VAL A 561 19.40 10.79 23.17
N PHE A 562 19.17 12.05 22.80
CA PHE A 562 19.57 13.22 23.54
C PHE A 562 18.35 14.10 23.84
N ALA A 563 18.27 14.62 25.06
CA ALA A 563 17.30 15.63 25.47
C ALA A 563 18.00 16.97 25.75
N SER A 564 17.25 18.07 25.73
CA SER A 564 17.75 19.35 26.25
C SER A 564 18.10 19.18 27.74
N GLU A 565 19.30 19.60 28.14
CA GLU A 565 19.86 19.41 29.51
C GLU A 565 20.24 17.96 29.88
N ASP A 566 20.43 17.08 28.89
CA ASP A 566 20.90 15.72 29.14
C ASP A 566 22.28 15.72 29.81
N LYS A 567 22.35 15.13 31.01
CA LYS A 567 23.59 14.85 31.76
C LYS A 567 23.81 13.36 31.97
N VAL A 568 22.95 12.52 31.40
CA VAL A 568 22.85 11.09 31.68
C VAL A 568 23.69 10.28 30.69
N HIS A 569 23.92 10.80 29.48
CA HIS A 569 24.70 10.10 28.47
C HIS A 569 26.13 9.77 28.97
N PRO A 570 26.63 8.51 28.84
CA PRO A 570 27.94 8.11 29.39
C PRO A 570 29.14 8.91 28.90
N GLN A 571 29.03 9.52 27.72
CA GLN A 571 30.09 10.31 27.07
C GLN A 571 29.79 11.82 27.08
N MET A 572 28.92 12.30 27.97
CA MET A 572 28.46 13.70 27.93
C MET A 572 29.62 14.69 28.00
N ASP A 573 30.63 14.44 28.81
CA ASP A 573 31.82 15.31 28.92
C ASP A 573 32.58 15.49 27.60
N GLN A 574 32.67 14.44 26.78
CA GLN A 574 33.33 14.53 25.47
C GLN A 574 32.47 15.30 24.47
N ILE A 575 31.15 15.14 24.56
CA ILE A 575 30.19 15.80 23.69
C ILE A 575 30.13 17.30 24.00
N THR A 576 30.13 17.69 25.28
CA THR A 576 30.13 19.10 25.69
C THR A 576 31.40 19.81 25.27
N VAL A 577 32.58 19.22 25.49
CA VAL A 577 33.86 19.76 25.01
C VAL A 577 33.85 19.93 23.49
N LYS A 578 33.34 18.93 22.75
CA LYS A 578 33.26 19.05 21.29
C LYS A 578 32.29 20.15 20.86
N LEU A 579 31.19 20.30 21.57
CA LEU A 579 30.20 21.32 21.29
C LEU A 579 30.74 22.73 21.56
N GLU A 580 31.46 22.94 22.66
CA GLU A 580 32.18 24.19 22.95
C GLU A 580 33.13 24.57 21.80
N GLU A 581 33.97 23.61 21.35
CA GLU A 581 34.86 23.80 20.21
C GLU A 581 34.10 24.23 18.94
N LEU A 582 32.97 23.57 18.65
CA LEU A 582 32.16 23.88 17.47
C LEU A 582 31.50 25.25 17.57
N ILE A 583 30.97 25.62 18.74
CA ILE A 583 30.34 26.93 18.97
C ILE A 583 31.36 28.05 18.78
N ASP A 584 32.58 27.89 19.32
CA ASP A 584 33.65 28.88 19.13
C ASP A 584 34.04 29.03 17.66
N GLN A 585 34.14 27.92 16.92
CA GLN A 585 34.44 27.95 15.49
C GLN A 585 33.35 28.64 14.67
N ILE A 586 32.06 28.40 14.98
CA ILE A 586 30.97 29.08 14.25
C ILE A 586 30.82 30.55 14.65
N LYS A 587 31.11 30.92 15.90
CA LYS A 587 31.16 32.33 16.34
C LYS A 587 32.22 33.11 15.56
N ALA A 588 33.38 32.49 15.29
CA ALA A 588 34.44 33.10 14.50
C ALA A 588 34.03 33.43 13.04
N ILE A 589 33.04 32.72 12.49
CA ILE A 589 32.51 32.96 11.13
C ILE A 589 31.15 33.67 11.13
N GLY A 590 30.73 34.23 12.27
CA GLY A 590 29.58 35.13 12.36
C GLY A 590 28.30 34.53 12.96
N TYR A 591 28.36 33.39 13.67
CA TYR A 591 27.23 32.89 14.44
C TYR A 591 26.89 33.83 15.61
N VAL A 592 25.62 34.24 15.70
CA VAL A 592 25.07 35.00 16.82
C VAL A 592 23.87 34.23 17.38
N PRO A 593 23.89 33.81 18.66
CA PRO A 593 22.78 33.10 19.28
C PRO A 593 21.47 33.90 19.20
N ASN A 594 20.39 33.26 18.76
CA ASN A 594 19.09 33.93 18.64
C ASN A 594 18.27 33.79 19.94
N PHE A 595 18.45 34.74 20.86
CA PHE A 595 17.72 34.76 22.14
C PHE A 595 16.19 34.86 22.00
N ALA A 596 15.66 35.33 20.86
CA ALA A 596 14.21 35.43 20.63
C ALA A 596 13.51 34.06 20.53
N VAL A 597 14.28 32.97 20.40
CA VAL A 597 13.78 31.59 20.43
C VAL A 597 13.57 31.08 21.86
N VAL A 598 14.24 31.66 22.85
CA VAL A 598 14.09 31.30 24.26
C VAL A 598 12.95 32.10 24.88
N LEU A 599 11.78 31.47 24.99
CA LEU A 599 10.54 32.12 25.43
C LEU A 599 10.34 32.05 26.95
N HIS A 600 11.44 32.10 27.70
CA HIS A 600 11.47 32.16 29.16
C HIS A 600 11.98 33.53 29.60
N ASP A 601 11.39 34.07 30.66
CA ASP A 601 11.80 35.32 31.28
C ASP A 601 13.04 35.07 32.16
N ILE A 602 14.19 34.89 31.49
CA ILE A 602 15.49 34.60 32.10
C ILE A 602 16.56 35.53 31.51
N GLU A 603 17.70 35.65 32.20
CA GLU A 603 18.83 36.48 31.78
C GLU A 603 19.46 35.96 30.49
N ASP A 604 20.06 36.85 29.69
CA ASP A 604 20.56 36.51 28.35
C ASP A 604 21.71 35.47 28.38
N GLU A 605 22.52 35.46 29.44
CA GLU A 605 23.56 34.43 29.68
C GLU A 605 22.94 33.04 29.84
N GLN A 606 21.82 32.93 30.57
CA GLN A 606 21.08 31.67 30.73
C GLN A 606 20.37 31.28 29.43
N LYS A 607 19.90 32.25 28.63
CA LYS A 607 19.35 31.96 27.29
C LYS A 607 20.42 31.38 26.37
N GLU A 608 21.65 31.89 26.43
CA GLU A 608 22.77 31.36 25.64
C GLU A 608 23.10 29.93 26.02
N GLU A 609 23.21 29.64 27.33
CA GLU A 609 23.47 28.30 27.84
C GLU A 609 22.37 27.31 27.43
N HIS A 610 21.10 27.70 27.53
CA HIS A 610 19.98 26.88 27.08
C HIS A 610 20.02 26.57 25.57
N LEU A 611 20.36 27.57 24.73
CA LEU A 611 20.48 27.39 23.28
C LEU A 611 21.65 26.49 22.90
N MET A 612 22.73 26.53 23.68
CA MET A 612 23.92 25.72 23.44
C MET A 612 23.58 24.23 23.54
N TYR A 613 22.91 23.80 24.61
CA TYR A 613 22.64 22.39 24.89
C TYR A 613 21.29 21.87 24.34
N HIS A 614 20.85 22.41 23.21
CA HIS A 614 19.74 21.83 22.45
C HIS A 614 20.08 20.42 21.94
N SER A 615 19.11 19.51 21.97
CA SER A 615 19.33 18.10 21.67
C SER A 615 19.89 17.85 20.26
N GLU A 616 19.57 18.70 19.28
CA GLU A 616 20.12 18.62 17.92
C GLU A 616 21.64 18.84 17.92
N LYS A 617 22.12 19.82 18.68
CA LYS A 617 23.54 20.19 18.76
C LYS A 617 24.33 19.11 19.51
N LEU A 618 23.74 18.54 20.57
CA LEU A 618 24.31 17.39 21.29
C LEU A 618 24.45 16.16 20.36
N ALA A 619 23.38 15.80 19.65
CA ALA A 619 23.39 14.68 18.71
C ALA A 619 24.40 14.90 17.56
N LEU A 620 24.53 16.13 17.07
CA LEU A 620 25.52 16.49 16.05
C LEU A 620 26.95 16.36 16.55
N ALA A 621 27.25 16.90 17.74
CA ALA A 621 28.57 16.78 18.35
C ALA A 621 28.94 15.30 18.56
N PHE A 622 28.01 14.50 19.08
CA PHE A 622 28.21 13.04 19.20
C PHE A 622 28.48 12.36 17.85
N GLY A 623 27.70 12.70 16.82
CA GLY A 623 27.88 12.19 15.47
C GLY A 623 29.23 12.56 14.85
N LEU A 624 29.72 13.77 15.11
CA LEU A 624 31.05 14.22 14.63
C LEU A 624 32.20 13.47 15.29
N ILE A 625 32.05 13.07 16.56
CA ILE A 625 33.07 12.30 17.29
C ILE A 625 33.14 10.87 16.75
N HIS A 626 32.00 10.23 16.49
CA HIS A 626 31.94 8.79 16.26
C HIS A 626 31.77 8.37 14.79
N THR A 627 31.70 9.31 13.85
CA THR A 627 31.61 8.99 12.42
C THR A 627 32.90 9.35 11.66
N PRO A 628 33.33 8.52 10.69
CA PRO A 628 34.52 8.80 9.88
C PRO A 628 34.45 10.16 9.17
N LYS A 629 35.60 10.80 8.96
CA LYS A 629 35.68 12.06 8.19
C LYS A 629 35.01 11.91 6.83
N GLY A 630 34.09 12.83 6.50
CA GLY A 630 33.35 12.86 5.23
C GLY A 630 32.01 12.11 5.22
N ALA A 631 31.69 11.30 6.24
CA ALA A 631 30.39 10.61 6.27
C ALA A 631 29.20 11.59 6.45
N THR A 632 28.03 11.30 5.91
CA THR A 632 26.84 12.12 6.19
C THR A 632 26.34 11.86 7.61
N ILE A 633 26.13 12.93 8.38
CA ILE A 633 25.52 12.83 9.72
C ILE A 633 24.01 12.94 9.57
N ARG A 634 23.26 11.99 10.15
CA ARG A 634 21.80 11.95 10.08
C ARG A 634 21.21 12.05 11.48
N ILE A 635 20.42 13.07 11.73
CA ILE A 635 19.80 13.35 13.03
C ILE A 635 18.29 13.37 12.83
N MET A 636 17.57 12.73 13.73
CA MET A 636 16.12 12.74 13.76
C MET A 636 15.65 13.52 14.98
N LYS A 637 14.58 14.32 14.84
CA LYS A 637 13.99 15.14 15.91
C LYS A 637 12.48 14.96 15.93
N ASN A 638 11.91 14.80 17.12
CA ASN A 638 10.46 14.63 17.28
C ASN A 638 9.67 15.93 17.11
N LEU A 639 10.31 17.09 17.30
CA LEU A 639 9.72 18.42 17.15
C LEU A 639 10.31 19.15 15.95
N ARG A 640 9.69 20.26 15.54
CA ARG A 640 10.26 21.18 14.54
C ARG A 640 11.60 21.74 15.07
N ILE A 641 12.63 21.78 14.22
CA ILE A 641 13.92 22.41 14.57
C ILE A 641 13.68 23.92 14.82
N CYS A 642 14.46 24.54 15.71
CA CYS A 642 14.36 25.99 15.92
C CYS A 642 15.31 26.76 14.98
N ASP A 643 15.01 28.04 14.75
CA ASP A 643 15.79 28.89 13.84
C ASP A 643 17.28 28.96 14.25
N ASP A 644 17.56 29.01 15.56
CA ASP A 644 18.91 29.03 16.08
C ASP A 644 19.69 27.74 15.76
N CYS A 645 19.11 26.57 16.05
CA CYS A 645 19.71 25.29 15.70
C CYS A 645 19.89 25.14 14.19
N HIS A 646 18.93 25.58 13.40
CA HIS A 646 19.03 25.54 11.94
C HIS A 646 20.24 26.34 11.44
N VAL A 647 20.41 27.59 11.91
CA VAL A 647 21.55 28.44 11.57
C VAL A 647 22.87 27.85 12.08
N ALA A 648 22.91 27.40 13.34
CA ALA A 648 24.11 26.82 13.93
C ALA A 648 24.58 25.59 13.15
N ILE A 649 23.68 24.68 12.77
CA ILE A 649 24.02 23.46 12.02
C ILE A 649 24.51 23.80 10.61
N LYS A 650 23.95 24.83 9.95
CA LYS A 650 24.49 25.35 8.67
C LYS A 650 25.94 25.79 8.82
N LEU A 651 26.26 26.58 9.82
CA LEU A 651 27.63 27.04 10.05
C LEU A 651 28.57 25.89 10.47
N ILE A 652 28.09 24.94 11.27
CA ILE A 652 28.87 23.74 11.62
C ILE A 652 29.17 22.91 10.37
N SER A 653 28.24 22.80 9.41
CA SER A 653 28.50 22.13 8.13
C SER A 653 29.66 22.78 7.36
N VAL A 654 29.74 24.12 7.33
CA VAL A 654 30.85 24.86 6.72
C VAL A 654 32.17 24.53 7.40
N VAL A 655 32.22 24.66 8.73
CA VAL A 655 33.45 24.49 9.52
C VAL A 655 33.97 23.05 9.45
N THR A 656 33.06 22.08 9.50
CA THR A 656 33.43 20.66 9.53
C THR A 656 33.60 20.04 8.13
N GLY A 657 33.11 20.71 7.08
CA GLY A 657 33.04 20.17 5.73
C GLY A 657 32.16 18.92 5.62
N ARG A 658 31.09 18.84 6.44
CA ARG A 658 30.21 17.67 6.53
C ARG A 658 28.82 17.99 6.01
N LYS A 659 28.27 17.08 5.21
CA LYS A 659 26.83 17.01 4.93
C LYS A 659 26.09 16.54 6.18
N ILE A 660 25.12 17.32 6.62
CA ILE A 660 24.30 17.05 7.79
C ILE A 660 22.84 17.00 7.34
N VAL A 661 22.14 15.91 7.62
CA VAL A 661 20.72 15.74 7.31
C VAL A 661 19.97 15.70 8.63
N VAL A 662 19.08 16.67 8.85
CA VAL A 662 18.24 16.72 10.05
C VAL A 662 16.79 16.52 9.63
N ARG A 663 16.15 15.45 10.11
CA ARG A 663 14.70 15.27 9.98
C ARG A 663 14.01 15.86 11.19
N ASP A 664 13.15 16.83 10.97
CA ASP A 664 12.24 17.33 12.01
C ASP A 664 10.84 16.69 11.88
N ALA A 665 9.88 17.17 12.67
CA ALA A 665 8.50 16.66 12.66
C ALA A 665 7.78 16.80 11.29
N VAL A 666 8.30 17.62 10.36
CA VAL A 666 7.63 17.99 9.11
C VAL A 666 8.44 17.54 7.88
N ARG A 667 9.77 17.69 7.90
CA ARG A 667 10.63 17.52 6.71
C ARG A 667 12.09 17.23 7.05
N PHE A 668 12.87 16.93 6.03
CA PHE A 668 14.32 16.89 6.09
C PHE A 668 14.92 18.24 5.71
N HIS A 669 15.97 18.60 6.44
CA HIS A 669 16.86 19.71 6.19
C HIS A 669 18.20 19.11 5.77
N CYS A 670 18.47 19.09 4.47
CA CYS A 670 19.74 18.62 3.93
C CYS A 670 20.70 19.80 3.87
N ILE A 671 21.66 19.82 4.79
CA ILE A 671 22.58 20.93 4.99
C ILE A 671 23.96 20.52 4.47
N ASP A 672 24.48 21.27 3.50
CA ASP A 672 25.79 21.05 2.92
C ASP A 672 26.44 22.39 2.57
N GLY A 673 27.71 22.58 2.96
CA GLY A 673 28.45 23.82 2.71
C GLY A 673 27.76 25.10 3.24
N GLY A 674 26.96 24.99 4.30
CA GLY A 674 26.22 26.13 4.87
C GLY A 674 24.92 26.50 4.15
N VAL A 675 24.52 25.75 3.12
CA VAL A 675 23.23 25.88 2.45
C VAL A 675 22.31 24.77 2.95
N CYS A 676 21.03 25.08 3.17
CA CYS A 676 20.02 24.08 3.48
C CYS A 676 19.11 23.90 2.26
N SER A 677 18.70 22.67 1.98
CA SER A 677 17.74 22.34 0.91
C SER A 677 16.39 23.05 1.03
N CYS A 678 16.08 23.69 2.16
CA CYS A 678 14.86 24.46 2.30
C CYS A 678 14.97 25.94 1.87
N ASP A 679 16.13 26.41 1.43
CA ASP A 679 16.37 27.82 1.05
C ASP A 679 15.97 28.84 2.13
N ASP A 680 16.05 28.44 3.41
CA ASP A 680 15.55 29.20 4.57
C ASP A 680 14.05 29.58 4.49
N TYR A 681 13.29 28.89 3.63
CA TYR A 681 11.84 29.02 3.47
C TYR A 681 11.13 27.77 4.02
N TRP A 682 10.49 27.91 5.19
CA TRP A 682 10.03 26.78 6.02
C TRP A 682 8.55 26.74 6.41
#